data_AF-A0A8B8E657-F1
#
_entry.id   AF-A0A8B8E657-F1
#
_cell.length_a   1.000
_cell.length_b   1.000
_cell.length_c   1.000
_cell.angle_alpha   90.00
_cell.angle_beta   90.00
_cell.angle_gamma   90.00
#
_symmetry.space_group_name_H-M   'P 1'
#
loop_
_entity.id
_entity.type
_entity.pdbx_description
1 polymer ?
#
loop_
_entity_poly.entity_id
_entity_poly.type
_entity_poly.pdbx_seq_one_letter_code
_entity_poly.pdbx_strand_id
1 'polypeptide(L)'
;MSSAGRIFIYGGKGALGSTCVSMFKAKNYWVGSIDLMPNEQADANIVVKPSESWLNQEEEVLKGVDNVMGGEKLDAVLCVAGGWAGGNAGSKDFIKNADMMWKQSVWTSSIAAALAAKYLKEGGVITLPGAAPCVGGTAGMMGYGMAKAAVHQLVKSLASKNSGLPKNSSALAILPVTLDTPMNRKFMSEADFSTWTSLEFVAELFLKWVTDNSARPENGSLVKLVTKEGNTELQVVPSFSSVFAFLRCFYKTVSSDSPLYSFGGICFGCFTSSVPKLANKSSGMMVLFFLQLRKYSGIYDIYRRVVSSQVKYREKKKIHLVETSESWENFCLKLKKQNVKVVGLDCEWIYKGKSIRPVALLQLATPQGDCGLVRLSKMPVIPESLYKIMQDRSILKVGVAVRDDGRKLQKDYGISVQGCVDLRYVFSRTRGIYHVQQMSLRSLSKEVLNVVLSKDVAIRCSNWEAETYNEEQIEYAAKDALVGVDIFTHLVLAKMEGRKVNISEKTLMENEFDERFWPTARSMCQGIVDLSYKPSGVDREDNSSKSSGSMRMSRSPEQFLKSEDNNDEDREESSSRSAKDSRAYVVRKRPLYYNCFLLAPDGQQLCVCDVKKAEWYIDKGLAEKVSDDPLTVMLNFEPGGRPESEEDYYLQQKENVCVVCGSEDMLIRKQVVPKEYRRFFPTSLKDHASHDVLLLCITCHQRSTQYDFSMRHQLAKESGYPIDMGSSVKVHADKDLQKVRSAARALQSPNMDQIPAERREELKQIILDFYGVTELTPEVLQEASDMDYRTINDDFFPHGKGVIRHVRKHEGIYNFERRWRQHFVDTVKPKYLPPKWSVDHKHARTHLYS
;
A
#
# COMPACT_ATOMS: atom_id res chain seq x y z
N MET A 1 -26.34 8.26 53.36
CA MET A 1 -26.88 7.24 52.43
C MET A 1 -25.72 6.77 51.57
N SER A 2 -25.46 5.47 51.46
CA SER A 2 -24.42 4.96 50.55
C SER A 2 -24.78 5.29 49.10
N SER A 3 -23.78 5.66 48.28
CA SER A 3 -23.99 5.96 46.86
C SER A 3 -24.46 4.72 46.12
N ALA A 4 -25.36 4.89 45.13
CA ALA A 4 -25.85 3.80 44.28
C ALA A 4 -24.75 3.19 43.38
N GLY A 5 -23.70 3.95 43.13
CA GLY A 5 -22.51 3.55 42.37
C GLY A 5 -21.60 4.76 42.11
N ARG A 6 -20.48 4.54 41.42
CA ARG A 6 -19.52 5.57 41.01
C ARG A 6 -19.31 5.54 39.50
N ILE A 7 -19.40 6.71 38.87
CA ILE A 7 -19.12 6.86 37.44
C ILE A 7 -18.22 8.06 37.17
N PHE A 8 -17.51 8.02 36.05
CA PHE A 8 -16.87 9.20 35.47
C PHE A 8 -17.48 9.55 34.12
N ILE A 9 -17.72 10.84 33.90
CA ILE A 9 -18.21 11.39 32.64
C ILE A 9 -17.11 12.26 32.04
N TYR A 10 -16.52 11.81 30.93
CA TYR A 10 -15.56 12.58 30.16
C TYR A 10 -16.32 13.42 29.13
N GLY A 11 -16.19 14.74 29.23
CA GLY A 11 -17.05 15.72 28.55
C GLY A 11 -18.22 16.17 29.42
N GLY A 12 -18.07 16.15 30.75
CA GLY A 12 -19.15 16.37 31.73
C GLY A 12 -19.73 17.78 31.77
N LYS A 13 -19.09 18.79 31.16
CA LYS A 13 -19.62 20.15 31.03
C LYS A 13 -20.27 20.40 29.66
N GLY A 14 -20.06 19.52 28.67
CA GLY A 14 -20.79 19.55 27.41
C GLY A 14 -22.31 19.39 27.61
N ALA A 15 -23.10 19.67 26.56
CA ALA A 15 -24.57 19.61 26.65
C ALA A 15 -25.07 18.22 27.12
N LEU A 16 -24.66 17.15 26.43
CA LEU A 16 -25.00 15.78 26.83
C LEU A 16 -24.38 15.40 28.19
N GLY A 17 -23.13 15.79 28.43
CA GLY A 17 -22.43 15.48 29.67
C GLY A 17 -23.11 16.07 30.91
N SER A 18 -23.56 17.32 30.81
CA SER A 18 -24.27 18.01 31.90
C SER A 18 -25.62 17.35 32.20
N THR A 19 -26.36 16.93 31.16
CA THR A 19 -27.59 16.14 31.33
C THR A 19 -27.30 14.81 32.01
N CYS A 20 -26.25 14.09 31.60
CA CYS A 20 -25.83 12.86 32.25
C CYS A 20 -25.44 13.08 33.73
N VAL A 21 -24.64 14.11 34.03
CA VAL A 21 -24.26 14.44 35.43
C VAL A 21 -25.52 14.66 36.27
N SER A 22 -26.43 15.53 35.82
CA SER A 22 -27.66 15.85 36.54
C SER A 22 -28.51 14.60 36.80
N MET A 23 -28.65 13.74 35.80
CA MET A 23 -29.47 12.53 35.89
C MET A 23 -28.89 11.47 36.83
N PHE A 24 -27.59 11.19 36.76
CA PHE A 24 -26.96 10.22 37.64
C PHE A 24 -26.93 10.72 39.09
N LYS A 25 -26.72 12.03 39.31
CA LYS A 25 -26.85 12.66 40.63
C LYS A 25 -28.25 12.51 41.21
N ALA A 26 -29.29 12.71 40.40
CA ALA A 26 -30.68 12.50 40.82
C ALA A 26 -31.00 11.03 41.19
N LYS A 27 -30.18 10.07 40.72
CA LYS A 27 -30.25 8.64 41.08
C LYS A 27 -29.26 8.25 42.17
N ASN A 28 -28.72 9.22 42.91
CA ASN A 28 -27.81 9.02 44.05
C ASN A 28 -26.50 8.30 43.68
N TYR A 29 -26.02 8.45 42.44
CA TYR A 29 -24.65 8.06 42.07
C TYR A 29 -23.65 9.13 42.51
N TRP A 30 -22.44 8.69 42.83
CA TRP A 30 -21.27 9.56 42.86
C TRP A 30 -20.77 9.77 41.43
N VAL A 31 -20.61 11.03 41.02
CA VAL A 31 -20.31 11.40 39.64
C VAL A 31 -19.06 12.27 39.60
N GLY A 32 -18.00 11.76 38.95
CA GLY A 32 -16.85 12.56 38.57
C GLY A 32 -17.00 13.14 37.16
N SER A 33 -16.62 14.40 36.98
CA SER A 33 -16.60 15.10 35.68
C SER A 33 -15.16 15.35 35.23
N ILE A 34 -14.82 14.96 33.99
CA ILE A 34 -13.57 15.32 33.34
C ILE A 34 -13.91 16.22 32.15
N ASP A 35 -13.45 17.47 32.14
CA ASP A 35 -13.72 18.42 31.07
C ASP A 35 -12.70 19.57 31.09
N LEU A 36 -12.78 20.50 30.14
CA LEU A 36 -12.00 21.74 30.14
C LEU A 36 -12.46 22.74 31.21
N MET A 37 -13.65 22.54 31.78
CA MET A 37 -14.24 23.38 32.82
C MET A 37 -14.95 22.53 33.88
N PRO A 38 -15.01 22.98 35.14
CA PRO A 38 -15.72 22.23 36.18
C PRO A 38 -17.23 22.20 35.94
N ASN A 39 -17.85 21.10 36.34
CA ASN A 39 -19.30 20.94 36.50
C ASN A 39 -19.63 20.97 38.00
N GLU A 40 -20.38 21.98 38.42
CA GLU A 40 -20.69 22.31 39.81
C GLU A 40 -21.63 21.27 40.46
N GLN A 41 -22.32 20.45 39.65
CA GLN A 41 -23.18 19.37 40.15
C GLN A 41 -22.42 18.06 40.38
N ALA A 42 -21.21 17.92 39.83
CA ALA A 42 -20.39 16.72 40.00
C ALA A 42 -19.74 16.69 41.40
N ASP A 43 -19.56 15.49 41.95
CA ASP A 43 -18.89 15.29 43.25
C ASP A 43 -17.38 15.54 43.16
N ALA A 44 -16.82 15.39 41.96
CA ALA A 44 -15.41 15.60 41.68
C ALA A 44 -15.22 16.18 40.28
N ASN A 45 -14.22 17.05 40.12
CA ASN A 45 -13.89 17.68 38.86
C ASN A 45 -12.40 17.53 38.54
N ILE A 46 -12.10 16.98 37.36
CA ILE A 46 -10.76 16.92 36.79
C ILE A 46 -10.73 17.86 35.59
N VAL A 47 -10.05 18.99 35.74
CA VAL A 47 -9.99 20.04 34.70
C VAL A 47 -8.80 19.79 33.78
N VAL A 48 -9.09 19.56 32.50
CA VAL A 48 -8.09 19.27 31.47
C VAL A 48 -7.61 20.56 30.82
N LYS A 49 -6.29 20.72 30.71
CA LYS A 49 -5.68 21.91 30.08
C LYS A 49 -5.61 21.75 28.56
N PRO A 50 -6.21 22.66 27.75
CA PRO A 50 -6.19 22.55 26.29
C PRO A 50 -4.80 22.64 25.65
N SER A 51 -3.85 23.31 26.33
CA SER A 51 -2.48 23.53 25.85
C SER A 51 -1.57 22.31 25.99
N GLU A 52 -1.97 21.33 26.80
CA GLU A 52 -1.16 20.15 27.11
C GLU A 52 -1.11 19.16 25.94
N SER A 53 -0.02 18.40 25.88
CA SER A 53 0.11 17.30 24.93
C SER A 53 -0.83 16.15 25.30
N TRP A 54 -1.12 15.27 24.34
CA TRP A 54 -1.98 14.10 24.58
C TRP A 54 -1.50 13.25 25.76
N LEU A 55 -0.19 13.00 25.85
CA LEU A 55 0.41 12.19 26.92
C LEU A 55 0.30 12.88 28.27
N ASN A 56 0.51 14.20 28.31
CA ASN A 56 0.37 14.96 29.55
C ASN A 56 -1.09 14.99 30.01
N GLN A 57 -2.04 15.16 29.08
CA GLN A 57 -3.47 15.08 29.44
C GLN A 57 -3.86 13.71 29.96
N GLU A 58 -3.33 12.61 29.39
CA GLU A 58 -3.52 11.27 29.94
C GLU A 58 -3.00 11.18 31.38
N GLU A 59 -1.77 11.60 31.61
CA GLU A 59 -1.11 11.53 32.91
C GLU A 59 -1.85 12.39 33.96
N GLU A 60 -2.19 13.64 33.63
CA GLU A 60 -2.93 14.54 34.51
C GLU A 60 -4.32 13.99 34.83
N VAL A 61 -5.05 13.45 33.83
CA VAL A 61 -6.38 12.88 34.05
C VAL A 61 -6.29 11.63 34.92
N LEU A 62 -5.36 10.71 34.64
CA LEU A 62 -5.21 9.48 35.43
C LEU A 62 -4.81 9.79 36.87
N LYS A 63 -3.86 10.71 37.10
CA LYS A 63 -3.47 11.16 38.45
C LYS A 63 -4.62 11.86 39.17
N GLY A 64 -5.33 12.74 38.46
CA GLY A 64 -6.49 13.44 38.98
C GLY A 64 -7.55 12.46 39.47
N VAL A 65 -7.92 11.48 38.64
CA VAL A 65 -8.87 10.42 39.00
C VAL A 65 -8.37 9.57 40.16
N ASP A 66 -7.08 9.19 40.19
CA ASP A 66 -6.48 8.41 41.27
C ASP A 66 -6.66 9.09 42.64
N ASN A 67 -6.41 10.40 42.69
CA ASN A 67 -6.49 11.21 43.90
C ASN A 67 -7.91 11.26 44.48
N VAL A 68 -8.96 11.17 43.64
CA VAL A 68 -10.35 11.22 44.12
C VAL A 68 -10.96 9.84 44.31
N MET A 69 -10.46 8.81 43.62
CA MET A 69 -11.02 7.46 43.71
C MET A 69 -10.58 6.72 44.98
N GLY A 70 -9.41 7.02 45.55
CA GLY A 70 -8.96 6.42 46.81
C GLY A 70 -8.91 4.88 46.79
N GLY A 71 -8.68 4.28 45.61
CA GLY A 71 -8.68 2.83 45.39
C GLY A 71 -10.04 2.21 45.05
N GLU A 72 -11.14 2.96 45.09
CA GLU A 72 -12.45 2.46 44.66
C GLU A 72 -12.52 2.24 43.13
N LYS A 73 -13.49 1.44 42.69
CA LYS A 73 -13.72 1.12 41.28
C LYS A 73 -14.98 1.82 40.75
N LEU A 74 -15.05 1.95 39.43
CA LEU A 74 -16.13 2.60 38.69
C LEU A 74 -17.10 1.58 38.12
N ASP A 75 -18.40 1.86 38.22
CA ASP A 75 -19.46 1.15 37.51
C ASP A 75 -19.40 1.45 36.00
N ALA A 76 -19.07 2.69 35.65
CA ALA A 76 -18.98 3.12 34.27
C ALA A 76 -18.02 4.28 34.02
N VAL A 77 -17.49 4.30 32.80
CA VAL A 77 -16.79 5.45 32.21
C VAL A 77 -17.57 5.88 30.97
N LEU A 78 -18.21 7.06 31.03
CA LEU A 78 -19.05 7.58 29.94
C LEU A 78 -18.28 8.69 29.22
N CYS A 79 -17.72 8.39 28.04
CA CYS A 79 -17.08 9.40 27.21
C CYS A 79 -18.11 9.98 26.23
N VAL A 80 -18.48 11.24 26.48
CA VAL A 80 -19.38 12.04 25.64
C VAL A 80 -18.68 13.28 25.08
N ALA A 81 -17.38 13.43 25.36
CA ALA A 81 -16.56 14.49 24.80
C ALA A 81 -16.46 14.38 23.27
N GLY A 82 -16.54 15.53 22.62
CA GLY A 82 -16.48 15.62 21.18
C GLY A 82 -16.96 16.97 20.68
N GLY A 83 -16.76 17.18 19.39
CA GLY A 83 -17.29 18.33 18.68
C GLY A 83 -17.48 17.98 17.22
N TRP A 84 -17.82 18.99 16.41
CA TRP A 84 -18.02 18.84 14.99
C TRP A 84 -17.36 19.98 14.23
N ALA A 85 -16.67 19.64 13.14
CA ALA A 85 -16.16 20.59 12.18
C ALA A 85 -16.14 19.94 10.77
N GLY A 86 -16.69 20.66 9.80
CA GLY A 86 -16.72 20.26 8.39
C GLY A 86 -15.40 20.52 7.65
N GLY A 87 -15.36 20.16 6.38
CA GLY A 87 -14.22 20.39 5.49
C GLY A 87 -13.96 19.20 4.58
N ASN A 88 -14.09 19.42 3.28
CA ASN A 88 -13.57 18.50 2.26
C ASN A 88 -12.06 18.73 2.05
N ALA A 89 -11.41 17.87 1.26
CA ALA A 89 -9.96 17.96 1.01
C ALA A 89 -9.48 19.27 0.35
N GLY A 90 -10.38 20.03 -0.29
CA GLY A 90 -10.08 21.34 -0.88
C GLY A 90 -10.34 22.53 0.07
N SER A 91 -10.89 22.28 1.26
CA SER A 91 -11.14 23.34 2.25
C SER A 91 -9.84 23.85 2.84
N LYS A 92 -9.68 25.18 2.93
CA LYS A 92 -8.52 25.83 3.58
C LYS A 92 -8.37 25.41 5.04
N ASP A 93 -9.49 25.16 5.73
CA ASP A 93 -9.51 24.75 7.14
C ASP A 93 -9.46 23.23 7.33
N PHE A 94 -9.32 22.41 6.28
CA PHE A 94 -9.39 20.95 6.39
C PHE A 94 -8.43 20.39 7.45
N ILE A 95 -7.15 20.78 7.40
CA ILE A 95 -6.13 20.26 8.32
C ILE A 95 -6.36 20.76 9.75
N LYS A 96 -6.69 22.05 9.91
CA LYS A 96 -7.02 22.66 11.20
C LYS A 96 -8.21 21.95 11.85
N ASN A 97 -9.28 21.73 11.09
CA ASN A 97 -10.48 21.06 11.56
C ASN A 97 -10.20 19.58 11.86
N ALA A 98 -9.36 18.91 11.06
CA ALA A 98 -8.96 17.53 11.32
C ALA A 98 -8.18 17.37 12.64
N ASP A 99 -7.21 18.24 12.91
CA ASP A 99 -6.46 18.26 14.19
C ASP A 99 -7.40 18.46 15.39
N MET A 100 -8.31 19.45 15.29
CA MET A 100 -9.31 19.72 16.32
C MET A 100 -10.23 18.52 16.56
N MET A 101 -10.73 17.87 15.50
CA MET A 101 -11.58 16.67 15.62
C MET A 101 -10.85 15.49 16.23
N TRP A 102 -9.55 15.35 15.94
CA TRP A 102 -8.72 14.30 16.52
C TRP A 102 -8.54 14.50 18.02
N LYS A 103 -8.20 15.72 18.46
CA LYS A 103 -8.08 16.08 19.88
C LYS A 103 -9.40 15.87 20.64
N GLN A 104 -10.53 16.29 20.06
CA GLN A 104 -11.82 16.23 20.75
C GLN A 104 -12.44 14.83 20.82
N SER A 105 -12.17 13.96 19.84
CA SER A 105 -12.79 12.62 19.78
C SER A 105 -11.81 11.47 20.03
N VAL A 106 -10.62 11.49 19.44
CA VAL A 106 -9.66 10.38 19.56
C VAL A 106 -8.92 10.46 20.88
N TRP A 107 -8.43 11.64 21.28
CA TRP A 107 -7.66 11.75 22.53
C TRP A 107 -8.51 11.41 23.75
N THR A 108 -9.68 12.04 23.84
CA THR A 108 -10.65 11.82 24.92
C THR A 108 -11.11 10.36 24.99
N SER A 109 -11.39 9.71 23.86
CA SER A 109 -11.79 8.29 23.84
C SER A 109 -10.67 7.34 24.26
N SER A 110 -9.42 7.60 23.86
CA SER A 110 -8.29 6.77 24.27
C SER A 110 -7.96 6.93 25.75
N ILE A 111 -8.02 8.16 26.29
CA ILE A 111 -7.82 8.40 27.72
C ILE A 111 -8.96 7.77 28.54
N ALA A 112 -10.22 7.86 28.07
CA ALA A 112 -11.35 7.16 28.68
C ALA A 112 -11.15 5.63 28.68
N ALA A 113 -10.55 5.07 27.62
CA ALA A 113 -10.21 3.65 27.57
C ALA A 113 -9.12 3.27 28.60
N ALA A 114 -8.08 4.10 28.75
CA ALA A 114 -7.03 3.90 29.77
C ALA A 114 -7.62 3.98 31.19
N LEU A 115 -8.50 4.95 31.45
CA LEU A 115 -9.26 5.05 32.68
C LEU A 115 -10.08 3.79 32.96
N ALA A 116 -10.80 3.29 31.95
CA ALA A 116 -11.60 2.09 32.10
C ALA A 116 -10.74 0.85 32.38
N ALA A 117 -9.59 0.70 31.72
CA ALA A 117 -8.68 -0.40 32.00
C ALA A 117 -8.16 -0.39 33.45
N LYS A 118 -7.92 0.80 34.03
CA LYS A 118 -7.38 0.95 35.39
C LYS A 118 -8.47 0.90 36.48
N TYR A 119 -9.59 1.58 36.28
CA TYR A 119 -10.56 1.87 37.34
C TYR A 119 -11.93 1.21 37.19
N LEU A 120 -12.27 0.67 36.02
CA LEU A 120 -13.57 0.02 35.84
C LEU A 120 -13.65 -1.26 36.68
N LYS A 121 -14.82 -1.56 37.24
CA LYS A 121 -15.08 -2.83 37.92
C LYS A 121 -15.30 -3.97 36.92
N GLU A 122 -15.16 -5.22 37.38
CA GLU A 122 -15.64 -6.36 36.60
C GLU A 122 -17.15 -6.23 36.33
N GLY A 123 -17.57 -6.44 35.10
CA GLY A 123 -18.96 -6.20 34.69
C GLY A 123 -19.34 -4.74 34.43
N GLY A 124 -18.41 -3.78 34.55
CA GLY A 124 -18.66 -2.37 34.26
C GLY A 124 -18.81 -2.07 32.77
N VAL A 125 -19.16 -0.82 32.42
CA VAL A 125 -19.34 -0.39 31.03
C VAL A 125 -18.54 0.87 30.69
N ILE A 126 -17.90 0.87 29.52
CA ILE A 126 -17.37 2.07 28.87
C ILE A 126 -18.23 2.42 27.66
N THR A 127 -18.65 3.68 27.56
CA THR A 127 -19.31 4.21 26.37
C THR A 127 -18.44 5.24 25.66
N LEU A 128 -18.35 5.16 24.33
CA LEU A 128 -17.57 6.08 23.51
C LEU A 128 -18.47 6.83 22.49
N PRO A 129 -18.11 8.07 22.10
CA PRO A 129 -18.96 8.91 21.27
C PRO A 129 -18.66 8.69 19.79
N GLY A 130 -19.43 7.82 19.14
CA GLY A 130 -19.41 7.62 17.69
C GLY A 130 -20.26 8.65 16.93
N ALA A 131 -20.46 8.42 15.63
CA ALA A 131 -21.43 9.17 14.81
C ALA A 131 -22.00 8.28 13.70
N ALA A 132 -23.31 8.36 13.45
CA ALA A 132 -23.98 7.54 12.44
C ALA A 132 -23.45 7.73 11.00
N PRO A 133 -23.13 8.95 10.53
CA PRO A 133 -22.61 9.15 9.17
C PRO A 133 -21.23 8.53 8.94
N CYS A 134 -20.45 8.33 10.00
CA CYS A 134 -19.05 7.90 9.93
C CYS A 134 -18.86 6.38 9.75
N VAL A 135 -19.96 5.64 9.55
CA VAL A 135 -19.90 4.24 9.09
C VAL A 135 -19.63 4.12 7.58
N GLY A 136 -19.71 5.24 6.86
CA GLY A 136 -19.44 5.35 5.42
C GLY A 136 -18.55 6.53 5.07
N GLY A 137 -18.44 6.84 3.78
CA GLY A 137 -17.65 7.98 3.29
C GLY A 137 -18.25 9.32 3.70
N THR A 138 -17.40 10.25 4.17
CA THR A 138 -17.78 11.54 4.75
C THR A 138 -17.09 12.71 4.04
N ALA A 139 -17.26 12.79 2.72
CA ALA A 139 -16.50 13.72 1.87
C ALA A 139 -16.57 15.20 2.28
N GLY A 140 -17.69 15.66 2.85
CA GLY A 140 -17.87 17.05 3.31
C GLY A 140 -17.31 17.34 4.71
N MET A 141 -16.87 16.33 5.46
CA MET A 141 -16.42 16.45 6.85
C MET A 141 -15.33 15.43 7.16
N MET A 142 -14.29 15.40 6.33
CA MET A 142 -13.30 14.32 6.32
C MET A 142 -12.56 14.18 7.66
N GLY A 143 -12.19 15.28 8.30
CA GLY A 143 -11.54 15.27 9.63
C GLY A 143 -12.42 14.65 10.72
N TYR A 144 -13.68 15.05 10.77
CA TYR A 144 -14.68 14.47 11.68
C TYR A 144 -14.90 12.98 11.40
N GLY A 145 -15.03 12.63 10.12
CA GLY A 145 -15.16 11.25 9.65
C GLY A 145 -14.02 10.35 10.11
N MET A 146 -12.77 10.77 9.89
CA MET A 146 -11.59 10.04 10.32
C MET A 146 -11.55 9.83 11.83
N ALA A 147 -11.80 10.88 12.61
CA ALA A 147 -11.79 10.82 14.07
C ALA A 147 -12.84 9.85 14.62
N LYS A 148 -14.09 9.92 14.13
CA LYS A 148 -15.16 9.02 14.58
C LYS A 148 -14.99 7.58 14.11
N ALA A 149 -14.43 7.36 12.91
CA ALA A 149 -14.09 6.02 12.44
C ALA A 149 -13.00 5.37 13.32
N ALA A 150 -12.00 6.15 13.78
CA ALA A 150 -11.01 5.67 14.74
C ALA A 150 -11.66 5.28 16.08
N VAL A 151 -12.61 6.06 16.58
CA VAL A 151 -13.39 5.71 17.79
C VAL A 151 -14.19 4.43 17.58
N HIS A 152 -14.83 4.23 16.42
CA HIS A 152 -15.56 2.98 16.12
C HIS A 152 -14.65 1.76 16.12
N GLN A 153 -13.43 1.92 15.60
CA GLN A 153 -12.43 0.85 15.64
C GLN A 153 -11.96 0.58 17.07
N LEU A 154 -11.75 1.62 17.88
CA LEU A 154 -11.36 1.50 19.28
C LEU A 154 -12.38 0.69 20.09
N VAL A 155 -13.68 0.94 19.92
CA VAL A 155 -14.76 0.17 20.57
C VAL A 155 -14.64 -1.32 20.29
N LYS A 156 -14.42 -1.70 19.03
CA LYS A 156 -14.23 -3.11 18.62
C LYS A 156 -12.97 -3.73 19.23
N SER A 157 -11.89 -2.94 19.30
CA SER A 157 -10.64 -3.39 19.94
C SER A 157 -10.81 -3.61 21.43
N LEU A 158 -11.52 -2.71 22.12
CA LEU A 158 -11.79 -2.81 23.56
C LEU A 158 -12.67 -4.01 23.91
N ALA A 159 -13.60 -4.39 23.03
CA ALA A 159 -14.43 -5.58 23.18
C ALA A 159 -13.67 -6.90 22.91
N SER A 160 -12.47 -6.84 22.34
CA SER A 160 -11.69 -8.02 21.99
C SER A 160 -10.96 -8.61 23.22
N LYS A 161 -10.59 -9.89 23.14
CA LYS A 161 -9.78 -10.54 24.18
C LYS A 161 -8.44 -9.81 24.34
N ASN A 162 -7.96 -9.74 25.58
CA ASN A 162 -6.69 -9.10 25.94
C ASN A 162 -6.65 -7.59 25.65
N SER A 163 -7.79 -6.91 25.63
CA SER A 163 -7.85 -5.45 25.46
C SER A 163 -7.36 -4.66 26.67
N GLY A 164 -7.22 -5.32 27.82
CA GLY A 164 -6.90 -4.67 29.10
C GLY A 164 -8.13 -4.26 29.92
N LEU A 165 -9.34 -4.36 29.36
CA LEU A 165 -10.55 -4.13 30.15
C LEU A 165 -10.83 -5.27 31.15
N PRO A 166 -11.45 -4.97 32.32
CA PRO A 166 -11.83 -5.98 33.31
C PRO A 166 -12.76 -7.06 32.74
N LYS A 167 -12.79 -8.23 33.38
CA LYS A 167 -13.66 -9.34 32.96
C LYS A 167 -15.13 -8.93 32.97
N ASN A 168 -15.89 -9.49 32.03
CA ASN A 168 -17.32 -9.26 31.85
C ASN A 168 -17.72 -7.79 31.60
N SER A 169 -16.76 -6.89 31.38
CA SER A 169 -17.05 -5.50 31.03
C SER A 169 -17.53 -5.37 29.59
N SER A 170 -18.18 -4.24 29.29
CA SER A 170 -18.68 -3.93 27.95
C SER A 170 -18.13 -2.60 27.44
N ALA A 171 -17.68 -2.56 26.19
CA ALA A 171 -17.35 -1.38 25.45
C ALA A 171 -18.41 -1.15 24.37
N LEU A 172 -19.11 -0.03 24.44
CA LEU A 172 -20.21 0.32 23.54
C LEU A 172 -19.97 1.70 22.94
N ALA A 173 -20.53 1.98 21.76
CA ALA A 173 -20.61 3.35 21.26
C ALA A 173 -22.02 3.69 20.80
N ILE A 174 -22.46 4.88 21.16
CA ILE A 174 -23.65 5.49 20.56
C ILE A 174 -23.25 6.27 19.32
N LEU A 175 -24.05 6.15 18.27
CA LEU A 175 -23.87 6.77 16.98
C LEU A 175 -25.11 7.63 16.70
N PRO A 176 -25.23 8.82 17.31
CA PRO A 176 -26.31 9.73 16.98
C PRO A 176 -26.21 10.16 15.51
N VAL A 177 -27.37 10.39 14.90
CA VAL A 177 -27.47 11.18 13.66
C VAL A 177 -27.28 12.65 14.00
N THR A 178 -28.19 13.20 14.80
CA THR A 178 -28.12 14.55 15.36
C THR A 178 -28.66 14.53 16.79
N LEU A 179 -27.92 15.12 17.73
CA LEU A 179 -28.39 15.35 19.09
C LEU A 179 -29.06 16.72 19.20
N ASP A 180 -30.13 16.78 19.97
CA ASP A 180 -30.81 18.04 20.26
C ASP A 180 -30.03 18.84 21.30
N THR A 181 -29.18 19.76 20.83
CA THR A 181 -28.36 20.61 21.71
C THR A 181 -28.65 22.08 21.42
N PRO A 182 -28.51 22.98 22.41
CA PRO A 182 -28.64 24.42 22.18
C PRO A 182 -27.73 24.94 21.06
N MET A 183 -26.52 24.38 20.96
CA MET A 183 -25.56 24.73 19.91
C MET A 183 -26.04 24.30 18.53
N ASN A 184 -26.54 23.06 18.37
CA ASN A 184 -27.10 22.60 17.11
C ASN A 184 -28.33 23.42 16.71
N ARG A 185 -29.23 23.73 17.66
CA ARG A 185 -30.40 24.59 17.40
C ARG A 185 -30.00 25.98 16.94
N LYS A 186 -28.91 26.53 17.49
CA LYS A 186 -28.38 27.85 17.09
C LYS A 186 -27.78 27.83 15.68
N PHE A 187 -27.05 26.78 15.30
CA PHE A 187 -26.41 26.69 13.97
C PHE A 187 -27.33 26.14 12.87
N MET A 188 -28.41 25.46 13.24
CA MET A 188 -29.39 24.87 12.32
C MET A 188 -30.81 25.21 12.78
N SER A 189 -31.12 26.51 12.86
CA SER A 189 -32.42 27.01 13.38
C SER A 189 -33.63 26.62 12.54
N GLU A 190 -33.43 26.30 11.25
CA GLU A 190 -34.49 25.91 10.30
C GLU A 190 -34.59 24.38 10.12
N ALA A 191 -33.80 23.58 10.85
CA ALA A 191 -33.86 22.13 10.75
C ALA A 191 -35.10 21.55 11.43
N ASP A 192 -35.56 20.40 10.95
CA ASP A 192 -36.63 19.64 11.59
C ASP A 192 -36.14 18.97 12.88
N PHE A 193 -36.40 19.64 14.03
CA PHE A 193 -36.02 19.16 15.36
C PHE A 193 -36.73 17.86 15.75
N SER A 194 -37.83 17.46 15.10
CA SER A 194 -38.51 16.20 15.39
C SER A 194 -37.67 14.97 15.03
N THR A 195 -36.60 15.17 14.25
CA THR A 195 -35.62 14.13 13.87
C THR A 195 -34.38 14.10 14.78
N TRP A 196 -34.31 14.98 15.77
CA TRP A 196 -33.14 15.12 16.65
C TRP A 196 -33.36 14.33 17.94
N THR A 197 -32.31 13.64 18.38
CA THR A 197 -32.37 12.79 19.58
C THR A 197 -32.20 13.65 20.83
N SER A 198 -33.14 13.58 21.77
CA SER A 198 -33.06 14.32 23.03
C SER A 198 -31.89 13.86 23.90
N LEU A 199 -31.35 14.77 24.70
CA LEU A 199 -30.22 14.46 25.59
C LEU A 199 -30.66 13.57 26.74
N GLU A 200 -31.89 13.75 27.20
CA GLU A 200 -32.53 12.98 28.25
C GLU A 200 -32.63 11.51 27.85
N PHE A 201 -33.05 11.21 26.61
CA PHE A 201 -33.10 9.84 26.12
C PHE A 201 -31.74 9.16 26.17
N VAL A 202 -30.67 9.87 25.77
CA VAL A 202 -29.31 9.32 25.78
C VAL A 202 -28.81 9.12 27.21
N ALA A 203 -29.08 10.05 28.12
CA ALA A 203 -28.72 9.92 29.53
C ALA A 203 -29.48 8.77 30.21
N GLU A 204 -30.77 8.58 29.91
CA GLU A 204 -31.58 7.45 30.40
C GLU A 204 -31.07 6.12 29.85
N LEU A 205 -30.66 6.09 28.58
CA LEU A 205 -30.06 4.92 27.96
C LEU A 205 -28.75 4.53 28.66
N PHE A 206 -27.89 5.50 28.96
CA PHE A 206 -26.68 5.25 29.73
C PHE A 206 -26.99 4.77 31.13
N LEU A 207 -27.91 5.42 31.86
CA LEU A 207 -28.34 4.97 33.17
C LEU A 207 -28.81 3.52 33.13
N LYS A 208 -29.67 3.17 32.17
CA LYS A 208 -30.16 1.80 31.95
C LYS A 208 -29.01 0.82 31.74
N TRP A 209 -28.03 1.15 30.89
CA TRP A 209 -26.85 0.30 30.67
C TRP A 209 -25.97 0.20 31.91
N VAL A 210 -25.87 1.24 32.74
CA VAL A 210 -25.09 1.17 33.99
C VAL A 210 -25.79 0.29 35.03
N THR A 211 -27.11 0.41 35.18
CA THR A 211 -27.88 -0.29 36.22
C THR A 211 -28.22 -1.73 35.86
N ASP A 212 -28.42 -2.03 34.58
CA ASP A 212 -28.87 -3.34 34.11
C ASP A 212 -27.97 -3.86 32.98
N ASN A 213 -27.15 -4.85 33.31
CA ASN A 213 -26.27 -5.51 32.35
C ASN A 213 -27.04 -6.21 31.23
N SER A 214 -28.27 -6.68 31.49
CA SER A 214 -29.09 -7.41 30.50
C SER A 214 -29.70 -6.49 29.45
N ALA A 215 -29.84 -5.19 29.77
CA ALA A 215 -30.28 -4.16 28.84
C ALA A 215 -29.20 -3.71 27.85
N ARG A 216 -27.96 -4.19 27.99
CA ARG A 216 -26.84 -3.82 27.12
C ARG A 216 -26.88 -4.60 25.80
N PRO A 217 -26.57 -3.93 24.68
CA PRO A 217 -26.21 -4.62 23.44
C PRO A 217 -24.95 -5.48 23.61
N GLU A 218 -24.69 -6.33 22.61
CA GLU A 218 -23.48 -7.15 22.57
C GLU A 218 -22.21 -6.28 22.74
N ASN A 219 -21.23 -6.76 23.52
CA ASN A 219 -19.97 -6.05 23.71
C ASN A 219 -19.30 -5.72 22.36
N GLY A 220 -18.87 -4.47 22.18
CA GLY A 220 -18.32 -3.96 20.92
C GLY A 220 -19.35 -3.38 19.96
N SER A 221 -20.63 -3.32 20.35
CA SER A 221 -21.70 -2.79 19.52
C SER A 221 -21.53 -1.30 19.23
N LEU A 222 -21.82 -0.94 17.98
CA LEU A 222 -22.02 0.44 17.52
C LEU A 222 -23.53 0.65 17.39
N VAL A 223 -24.13 1.49 18.22
CA VAL A 223 -25.59 1.64 18.34
C VAL A 223 -26.01 2.96 17.72
N LYS A 224 -26.62 2.93 16.53
CA LYS A 224 -27.19 4.12 15.90
C LYS A 224 -28.43 4.57 16.66
N LEU A 225 -28.55 5.87 16.87
CA LEU A 225 -29.73 6.52 17.42
C LEU A 225 -30.43 7.24 16.28
N VAL A 226 -31.61 6.76 15.90
CA VAL A 226 -32.41 7.32 14.80
C VAL A 226 -33.70 7.84 15.40
N THR A 227 -33.92 9.15 15.33
CA THR A 227 -35.14 9.78 15.82
C THR A 227 -36.03 10.17 14.65
N LYS A 228 -37.30 9.81 14.72
CA LYS A 228 -38.34 10.21 13.77
C LYS A 228 -39.58 10.60 14.56
N GLU A 229 -40.11 11.79 14.29
CA GLU A 229 -41.33 12.28 14.94
C GLU A 229 -41.24 12.23 16.49
N GLY A 230 -40.07 12.57 17.04
CA GLY A 230 -39.80 12.56 18.48
C GLY A 230 -39.54 11.19 19.11
N ASN A 231 -39.68 10.09 18.36
CA ASN A 231 -39.41 8.74 18.85
C ASN A 231 -38.01 8.28 18.43
N THR A 232 -37.16 7.93 19.41
CA THR A 232 -35.80 7.44 19.16
C THR A 232 -35.74 5.92 19.16
N GLU A 233 -35.27 5.35 18.06
CA GLU A 233 -35.01 3.92 17.91
C GLU A 233 -33.51 3.61 17.98
N LEU A 234 -33.18 2.49 18.63
CA LEU A 234 -31.83 1.95 18.69
C LEU A 234 -31.62 0.96 17.54
N GLN A 235 -30.64 1.24 16.69
CA GLN A 235 -30.26 0.34 15.60
C GLN A 235 -28.81 -0.10 15.78
N VAL A 236 -28.60 -1.34 16.23
CA VAL A 236 -27.24 -1.90 16.30
C VAL A 236 -26.71 -2.01 14.87
N VAL A 237 -25.65 -1.27 14.57
CA VAL A 237 -24.96 -1.39 13.29
C VAL A 237 -24.46 -2.83 13.21
N PRO A 238 -24.83 -3.59 12.17
CA PRO A 238 -24.41 -4.96 12.06
C PRO A 238 -22.89 -5.01 12.10
N SER A 239 -22.35 -5.48 13.21
CA SER A 239 -20.99 -5.96 13.24
C SER A 239 -20.93 -7.14 12.27
N PHE A 240 -19.84 -7.30 11.52
CA PHE A 240 -19.65 -8.49 10.71
C PHE A 240 -19.83 -9.77 11.57
N SER A 241 -19.68 -9.73 12.90
CA SER A 241 -20.02 -10.84 13.83
C SER A 241 -21.53 -11.08 14.04
N SER A 242 -22.36 -10.03 14.13
CA SER A 242 -23.79 -10.13 14.49
C SER A 242 -24.65 -10.63 13.33
N VAL A 243 -24.23 -10.32 12.09
CA VAL A 243 -24.85 -10.91 10.88
C VAL A 243 -24.65 -12.43 10.87
N PHE A 244 -23.51 -12.94 11.35
CA PHE A 244 -23.28 -14.38 11.53
C PHE A 244 -24.10 -14.99 12.67
N ALA A 245 -24.44 -14.24 13.72
CA ALA A 245 -25.29 -14.72 14.82
C ALA A 245 -26.77 -14.84 14.39
N PHE A 246 -27.28 -13.84 13.65
CA PHE A 246 -28.62 -13.88 13.06
C PHE A 246 -28.71 -14.98 11.99
N LEU A 247 -27.70 -15.13 11.12
CA LEU A 247 -27.58 -16.24 10.18
C LEU A 247 -27.46 -17.60 10.89
N ARG A 248 -26.80 -17.69 12.05
CA ARG A 248 -26.72 -18.91 12.88
C ARG A 248 -28.07 -19.30 13.48
N CYS A 249 -28.85 -18.33 13.96
CA CYS A 249 -30.15 -18.59 14.57
C CYS A 249 -31.17 -18.97 13.49
N PHE A 250 -31.17 -18.27 12.36
CA PHE A 250 -31.99 -18.61 11.19
C PHE A 250 -31.63 -20.00 10.62
N TYR A 251 -30.35 -20.38 10.60
CA TYR A 251 -29.94 -21.73 10.18
C TYR A 251 -30.26 -22.83 11.19
N LYS A 252 -30.25 -22.57 12.51
CA LYS A 252 -30.64 -23.58 13.52
C LYS A 252 -32.12 -23.97 13.39
N THR A 253 -32.99 -23.01 13.10
CA THR A 253 -34.43 -23.25 12.88
C THR A 253 -34.72 -24.02 11.59
N VAL A 254 -33.82 -23.93 10.59
CA VAL A 254 -33.95 -24.63 9.30
C VAL A 254 -33.23 -25.99 9.27
N SER A 255 -32.40 -26.32 10.28
CA SER A 255 -31.58 -27.55 10.31
C SER A 255 -32.05 -28.64 11.29
N SER A 256 -33.25 -28.56 11.87
CA SER A 256 -33.80 -29.65 12.68
C SER A 256 -34.82 -30.46 11.90
N ASP A 257 -34.36 -31.57 11.29
CA ASP A 257 -35.24 -32.71 11.03
C ASP A 257 -35.59 -33.33 12.40
N SER A 258 -36.74 -32.98 12.93
CA SER A 258 -37.40 -33.70 14.02
C SER A 258 -38.90 -33.68 13.73
N PRO A 259 -39.60 -34.83 13.82
CA PRO A 259 -41.01 -34.90 13.50
C PRO A 259 -41.82 -34.09 14.50
N LEU A 260 -42.90 -33.47 14.00
CA LEU A 260 -43.96 -32.78 14.73
C LEU A 260 -44.17 -33.28 16.17
N TYR A 261 -43.87 -32.44 17.17
CA TYR A 261 -44.68 -32.25 18.37
C TYR A 261 -44.58 -30.79 18.84
N SER A 262 -45.73 -30.21 19.15
CA SER A 262 -45.95 -28.79 19.44
C SER A 262 -45.34 -28.36 20.78
N PHE A 263 -44.88 -27.09 20.87
CA PHE A 263 -45.32 -26.12 21.88
C PHE A 263 -44.77 -24.71 21.57
N GLY A 264 -45.67 -23.76 21.26
CA GLY A 264 -45.60 -22.37 21.75
C GLY A 264 -44.85 -21.28 20.97
N GLY A 265 -45.39 -20.83 19.83
CA GLY A 265 -45.46 -19.40 19.44
C GLY A 265 -44.20 -18.68 18.94
N ILE A 266 -44.11 -18.44 17.62
CA ILE A 266 -44.03 -17.12 16.95
C ILE A 266 -44.14 -17.38 15.44
N CYS A 267 -45.15 -16.74 14.83
CA CYS A 267 -45.67 -17.03 13.49
C CYS A 267 -44.88 -16.26 12.41
N PHE A 268 -44.52 -16.93 11.31
CA PHE A 268 -43.97 -16.34 10.08
C PHE A 268 -45.09 -15.74 9.22
N GLY A 269 -45.86 -14.80 9.80
CA GLY A 269 -47.13 -14.32 9.25
C GLY A 269 -47.36 -12.81 9.34
N CYS A 270 -46.30 -11.99 9.39
CA CYS A 270 -46.42 -10.52 9.38
C CYS A 270 -45.20 -9.89 8.72
N PHE A 271 -45.07 -9.94 7.39
CA PHE A 271 -44.30 -8.94 6.62
C PHE A 271 -44.61 -8.98 5.10
N THR A 272 -45.90 -9.13 4.73
CA THR A 272 -46.39 -8.95 3.35
C THR A 272 -47.61 -8.04 3.24
N SER A 273 -47.84 -7.16 4.20
CA SER A 273 -48.93 -6.17 4.13
C SER A 273 -48.48 -4.79 4.60
N SER A 274 -47.58 -4.15 3.84
CA SER A 274 -47.46 -2.69 3.68
C SER A 274 -46.26 -2.32 2.80
N VAL A 275 -46.34 -2.63 1.50
CA VAL A 275 -45.60 -1.88 0.47
C VAL A 275 -46.61 -1.48 -0.61
N PRO A 276 -47.20 -0.28 -0.56
CA PRO A 276 -47.83 0.30 -1.73
C PRO A 276 -46.73 0.94 -2.60
N LYS A 277 -46.66 0.46 -3.85
CA LYS A 277 -46.19 1.17 -5.05
C LYS A 277 -44.79 1.81 -5.01
N LEU A 278 -43.80 1.05 -5.46
CA LEU A 278 -42.67 1.60 -6.23
C LEU A 278 -42.24 0.56 -7.28
N ALA A 279 -43.13 0.34 -8.25
CA ALA A 279 -42.78 -0.25 -9.53
C ALA A 279 -42.14 0.85 -10.39
N ASN A 280 -40.81 0.93 -10.37
CA ASN A 280 -39.91 1.24 -11.51
C ASN A 280 -38.54 1.69 -11.01
N LYS A 281 -37.49 1.14 -11.65
CA LYS A 281 -36.04 1.39 -11.46
C LYS A 281 -35.35 0.76 -10.22
N SER A 282 -35.24 -0.57 -10.16
CA SER A 282 -34.20 -1.20 -9.30
C SER A 282 -33.77 -2.64 -9.68
N SER A 283 -34.06 -3.11 -10.89
CA SER A 283 -33.72 -4.48 -11.32
C SER A 283 -32.20 -4.76 -11.32
N GLY A 284 -31.35 -3.73 -11.48
CA GLY A 284 -29.89 -3.87 -11.41
C GLY A 284 -29.31 -3.95 -9.99
N MET A 285 -30.00 -3.37 -8.99
CA MET A 285 -29.50 -3.29 -7.61
C MET A 285 -29.72 -4.61 -6.85
N MET A 286 -30.80 -5.32 -7.17
CA MET A 286 -31.06 -6.66 -6.59
C MET A 286 -30.09 -7.71 -7.13
N VAL A 287 -29.74 -7.66 -8.42
CA VAL A 287 -28.74 -8.56 -9.02
C VAL A 287 -27.35 -8.32 -8.42
N LEU A 288 -26.98 -7.05 -8.18
CA LEU A 288 -25.74 -6.70 -7.48
C LEU A 288 -25.76 -7.16 -6.01
N PHE A 289 -26.89 -7.06 -5.32
CA PHE A 289 -27.06 -7.56 -3.95
C PHE A 289 -26.92 -9.09 -3.87
N PHE A 290 -27.51 -9.84 -4.81
CA PHE A 290 -27.37 -11.30 -4.89
C PHE A 290 -25.96 -11.74 -5.33
N LEU A 291 -25.27 -10.98 -6.19
CA LEU A 291 -23.87 -11.22 -6.54
C LEU A 291 -22.92 -10.92 -5.37
N GLN A 292 -23.23 -9.90 -4.56
CA GLN A 292 -22.51 -9.59 -3.32
C GLN A 292 -22.72 -10.70 -2.27
N LEU A 293 -23.94 -11.18 -2.10
CA LEU A 293 -24.27 -12.29 -1.19
C LEU A 293 -23.61 -13.62 -1.62
N ARG A 294 -23.51 -13.91 -2.92
CA ARG A 294 -22.73 -15.05 -3.46
C ARG A 294 -21.23 -14.94 -3.16
N LYS A 295 -20.71 -13.71 -3.07
CA LYS A 295 -19.30 -13.42 -2.75
C LYS A 295 -19.00 -13.64 -1.27
N TYR A 296 -19.97 -13.37 -0.37
CA TYR A 296 -19.83 -13.54 1.08
C TYR A 296 -20.21 -14.95 1.58
N SER A 297 -21.15 -15.66 0.93
CA SER A 297 -21.43 -17.07 1.25
C SER A 297 -20.22 -17.96 0.96
N GLY A 298 -19.48 -17.68 -0.12
CA GLY A 298 -18.23 -18.34 -0.43
C GLY A 298 -17.16 -18.16 0.65
N ILE A 299 -17.05 -16.97 1.26
CA ILE A 299 -15.98 -16.66 2.22
C ILE A 299 -16.12 -17.43 3.54
N TYR A 300 -17.35 -17.66 4.03
CA TYR A 300 -17.55 -18.39 5.29
C TYR A 300 -17.63 -19.92 5.10
N ASP A 301 -18.12 -20.38 3.95
CA ASP A 301 -17.99 -21.79 3.54
C ASP A 301 -16.52 -22.19 3.37
N ILE A 302 -15.65 -21.27 2.95
CA ILE A 302 -14.21 -21.48 2.82
C ILE A 302 -13.50 -21.59 4.19
N TYR A 303 -14.00 -20.91 5.24
CA TYR A 303 -13.39 -20.93 6.58
C TYR A 303 -13.77 -22.21 7.37
N ARG A 304 -15.00 -22.73 7.20
CA ARG A 304 -15.46 -23.97 7.85
C ARG A 304 -14.93 -25.26 7.19
N ARG A 305 -14.38 -25.18 5.97
CA ARG A 305 -13.85 -26.32 5.17
C ARG A 305 -12.36 -26.63 5.38
N VAL A 306 -11.70 -26.01 6.36
CA VAL A 306 -10.24 -26.16 6.59
C VAL A 306 -9.90 -27.12 7.75
N VAL A 307 -10.86 -27.49 8.60
CA VAL A 307 -10.55 -28.27 9.82
C VAL A 307 -11.39 -29.55 9.86
N SER A 308 -11.03 -30.59 9.09
CA SER A 308 -11.20 -32.01 9.52
C SER A 308 -10.64 -33.10 8.58
N SER A 309 -9.94 -32.82 7.47
CA SER A 309 -9.41 -33.89 6.60
C SER A 309 -7.90 -33.81 6.41
N GLN A 310 -7.17 -34.85 6.85
CA GLN A 310 -5.74 -35.01 6.60
C GLN A 310 -5.49 -35.14 5.09
N VAL A 311 -4.92 -34.10 4.47
CA VAL A 311 -4.36 -34.21 3.12
C VAL A 311 -3.05 -34.99 3.26
N LYS A 312 -2.95 -36.16 2.61
CA LYS A 312 -1.71 -36.94 2.57
C LYS A 312 -0.80 -36.32 1.49
N TYR A 313 0.41 -35.91 1.87
CA TYR A 313 1.42 -35.46 0.91
C TYR A 313 1.91 -36.63 0.06
N ARG A 314 2.30 -36.37 -1.20
CA ARG A 314 2.79 -37.40 -2.13
C ARG A 314 3.87 -38.28 -1.48
N GLU A 315 3.71 -39.59 -1.57
CA GLU A 315 4.68 -40.58 -1.09
C GLU A 315 5.67 -40.94 -2.20
N LYS A 316 5.22 -40.97 -3.45
CA LYS A 316 6.07 -41.25 -4.61
C LYS A 316 6.66 -39.96 -5.20
N LYS A 317 8.00 -39.90 -5.26
CA LYS A 317 8.78 -38.87 -5.97
C LYS A 317 10.03 -39.49 -6.57
N LYS A 318 10.51 -38.93 -7.68
CA LYS A 318 11.75 -39.37 -8.34
C LYS A 318 12.67 -38.18 -8.44
N ILE A 319 13.77 -38.24 -7.70
CA ILE A 319 14.77 -37.17 -7.67
C ILE A 319 15.88 -37.54 -8.67
N HIS A 320 16.18 -36.63 -9.59
CA HIS A 320 17.22 -36.78 -10.59
C HIS A 320 18.32 -35.77 -10.25
N LEU A 321 19.47 -36.24 -9.80
CA LEU A 321 20.64 -35.38 -9.62
C LEU A 321 21.27 -35.15 -10.99
N VAL A 322 21.33 -33.89 -11.41
CA VAL A 322 21.74 -33.49 -12.76
C VAL A 322 23.01 -32.65 -12.64
N GLU A 323 24.15 -33.27 -12.97
CA GLU A 323 25.48 -32.66 -12.80
C GLU A 323 26.19 -32.37 -14.12
N THR A 324 25.67 -32.87 -15.24
CA THR A 324 26.28 -32.78 -16.57
C THR A 324 25.27 -32.36 -17.64
N SER A 325 25.73 -31.85 -18.78
CA SER A 325 24.86 -31.51 -19.90
C SER A 325 24.07 -32.72 -20.43
N GLU A 326 24.67 -33.90 -20.43
CA GLU A 326 24.01 -35.15 -20.85
C GLU A 326 22.89 -35.57 -19.88
N SER A 327 23.16 -35.54 -18.57
CA SER A 327 22.13 -35.83 -17.57
C SER A 327 20.99 -34.80 -17.61
N TRP A 328 21.30 -33.55 -17.95
CA TRP A 328 20.29 -32.53 -18.22
C TRP A 328 19.46 -32.85 -19.46
N GLU A 329 20.07 -33.21 -20.60
CA GLU A 329 19.30 -33.56 -21.80
C GLU A 329 18.38 -34.76 -21.56
N ASN A 330 18.83 -35.76 -20.80
CA ASN A 330 18.00 -36.88 -20.38
C ASN A 330 16.80 -36.44 -19.52
N PHE A 331 16.99 -35.49 -18.60
CA PHE A 331 15.90 -34.93 -17.81
C PHE A 331 14.97 -34.04 -18.67
N CYS A 332 15.52 -33.22 -19.55
CA CYS A 332 14.81 -32.36 -20.50
C CYS A 332 13.91 -33.17 -21.44
N LEU A 333 14.38 -34.33 -21.92
CA LEU A 333 13.57 -35.27 -22.69
C LEU A 333 12.37 -35.80 -21.89
N LYS A 334 12.52 -36.03 -20.57
CA LYS A 334 11.38 -36.41 -19.72
C LYS A 334 10.37 -35.26 -19.59
N LEU A 335 10.83 -34.03 -19.36
CA LEU A 335 9.96 -32.84 -19.32
C LEU A 335 9.15 -32.68 -20.61
N LYS A 336 9.79 -32.88 -21.77
CA LYS A 336 9.14 -32.82 -23.09
C LYS A 336 8.12 -33.96 -23.28
N LYS A 337 8.50 -35.20 -22.96
CA LYS A 337 7.61 -36.37 -23.05
C LYS A 337 6.36 -36.24 -22.16
N GLN A 338 6.51 -35.62 -20.99
CA GLN A 338 5.41 -35.34 -20.07
C GLN A 338 4.53 -34.16 -20.49
N ASN A 339 4.90 -33.42 -21.55
CA ASN A 339 4.21 -32.22 -22.02
C ASN A 339 3.91 -31.23 -20.88
N VAL A 340 4.95 -30.94 -20.08
CA VAL A 340 4.82 -30.16 -18.84
C VAL A 340 4.44 -28.72 -19.14
N LYS A 341 3.36 -28.25 -18.53
CA LYS A 341 2.87 -26.85 -18.62
C LYS A 341 3.13 -26.02 -17.36
N VAL A 342 3.57 -26.67 -16.29
CA VAL A 342 3.92 -26.03 -15.02
C VAL A 342 5.06 -26.79 -14.35
N VAL A 343 6.02 -26.07 -13.80
CA VAL A 343 7.10 -26.60 -12.98
C VAL A 343 7.21 -25.82 -11.68
N GLY A 344 7.47 -26.51 -10.58
CA GLY A 344 7.97 -25.87 -9.37
C GLY A 344 9.42 -25.45 -9.60
N LEU A 345 9.76 -24.20 -9.26
CA LEU A 345 11.11 -23.67 -9.39
C LEU A 345 11.57 -23.08 -8.05
N ASP A 346 12.78 -23.46 -7.67
CA ASP A 346 13.51 -22.89 -6.54
C ASP A 346 15.02 -22.90 -6.85
N CYS A 347 15.83 -22.15 -6.09
CA CYS A 347 17.26 -22.02 -6.29
C CYS A 347 18.01 -21.97 -4.95
N GLU A 348 19.21 -22.55 -4.89
CA GLU A 348 20.08 -22.51 -3.71
C GLU A 348 21.51 -22.05 -4.04
N TRP A 349 22.15 -21.35 -3.10
CA TRP A 349 23.48 -20.75 -3.27
C TRP A 349 24.21 -20.55 -1.92
N ILE A 350 25.51 -20.25 -2.01
CA ILE A 350 26.37 -20.06 -0.83
C ILE A 350 26.57 -18.58 -0.49
N TYR A 351 26.67 -18.31 0.81
CA TYR A 351 27.11 -17.03 1.37
C TYR A 351 28.58 -17.12 1.81
N LYS A 352 29.45 -16.26 1.28
CA LYS A 352 30.84 -16.12 1.72
C LYS A 352 31.04 -14.72 2.30
N GLY A 353 30.91 -14.60 3.62
CA GLY A 353 30.92 -13.32 4.33
C GLY A 353 29.76 -12.42 3.88
N LYS A 354 30.06 -11.24 3.32
CA LYS A 354 29.06 -10.32 2.74
C LYS A 354 28.77 -10.57 1.25
N SER A 355 29.47 -11.51 0.62
CA SER A 355 29.34 -11.81 -0.81
C SER A 355 28.44 -13.03 -1.06
N ILE A 356 27.57 -12.94 -2.07
CA ILE A 356 26.67 -14.02 -2.49
C ILE A 356 27.27 -14.67 -3.73
N ARG A 357 27.44 -16.00 -3.70
CA ARG A 357 27.95 -16.78 -4.84
C ARG A 357 26.88 -16.94 -5.94
N PRO A 358 27.28 -17.32 -7.17
CA PRO A 358 26.33 -17.74 -8.20
C PRO A 358 25.37 -18.84 -7.70
N VAL A 359 24.20 -18.98 -8.33
CA VAL A 359 23.27 -20.09 -8.04
C VAL A 359 23.99 -21.43 -8.19
N ALA A 360 24.13 -22.19 -7.12
CA ALA A 360 24.82 -23.47 -7.15
C ALA A 360 23.89 -24.61 -7.62
N LEU A 361 22.62 -24.55 -7.20
CA LEU A 361 21.61 -25.55 -7.47
C LEU A 361 20.32 -24.88 -7.98
N LEU A 362 19.77 -25.41 -9.07
CA LEU A 362 18.45 -25.09 -9.59
C LEU A 362 17.54 -26.31 -9.42
N GLN A 363 16.40 -26.14 -8.76
CA GLN A 363 15.42 -27.19 -8.53
C GLN A 363 14.24 -27.04 -9.47
N LEU A 364 13.88 -28.11 -10.20
CA LEU A 364 12.75 -28.14 -11.13
C LEU A 364 11.87 -29.36 -10.85
N ALA A 365 10.62 -29.15 -10.45
CA ALA A 365 9.69 -30.23 -10.13
C ALA A 365 8.49 -30.26 -11.09
N THR A 366 8.11 -31.45 -11.56
CA THR A 366 6.93 -31.67 -12.39
C THR A 366 5.72 -32.11 -11.57
N PRO A 367 4.48 -31.92 -12.07
CA PRO A 367 3.27 -32.46 -11.42
C PRO A 367 3.37 -33.97 -11.16
N GLN A 368 3.96 -34.73 -12.08
CA GLN A 368 4.13 -36.19 -11.98
C GLN A 368 5.11 -36.63 -10.87
N GLY A 369 5.87 -35.71 -10.29
CA GLY A 369 6.77 -35.98 -9.16
C GLY A 369 8.21 -36.28 -9.53
N ASP A 370 8.60 -36.01 -10.77
CA ASP A 370 10.01 -35.93 -11.13
C ASP A 370 10.57 -34.57 -10.66
N CYS A 371 11.67 -34.59 -9.93
CA CYS A 371 12.38 -33.39 -9.49
C CYS A 371 13.84 -33.44 -9.93
N GLY A 372 14.22 -32.52 -10.82
CA GLY A 372 15.59 -32.34 -11.27
C GLY A 372 16.32 -31.38 -10.35
N LEU A 373 17.39 -31.87 -9.71
CA LEU A 373 18.34 -31.08 -8.93
C LEU A 373 19.53 -30.76 -9.83
N VAL A 374 19.46 -29.63 -10.54
CA VAL A 374 20.42 -29.21 -11.55
C VAL A 374 21.56 -28.43 -10.90
N ARG A 375 22.71 -29.08 -10.79
CA ARG A 375 23.91 -28.52 -10.13
C ARG A 375 24.67 -27.61 -11.09
N LEU A 376 24.18 -26.38 -11.24
CA LEU A 376 24.77 -25.37 -12.11
C LEU A 376 26.24 -25.09 -11.77
N SER A 377 26.66 -25.24 -10.50
CA SER A 377 28.06 -25.10 -10.09
C SER A 377 29.00 -26.14 -10.70
N LYS A 378 28.48 -27.31 -11.14
CA LYS A 378 29.24 -28.38 -11.80
C LYS A 378 29.17 -28.32 -13.33
N MET A 379 28.38 -27.40 -13.89
CA MET A 379 28.20 -27.26 -15.33
C MET A 379 29.03 -26.09 -15.86
N PRO A 380 30.16 -26.35 -16.55
CA PRO A 380 30.96 -25.28 -17.14
C PRO A 380 30.22 -24.56 -18.27
N VAL A 381 29.33 -25.27 -18.97
CA VAL A 381 28.49 -24.73 -20.05
C VAL A 381 27.05 -25.12 -19.78
N ILE A 382 26.18 -24.11 -19.74
CA ILE A 382 24.73 -24.31 -19.57
C ILE A 382 24.12 -24.78 -20.89
N PRO A 383 23.40 -25.91 -20.93
CA PRO A 383 22.81 -26.43 -22.16
C PRO A 383 21.75 -25.49 -22.76
N GLU A 384 21.75 -25.35 -24.09
CA GLU A 384 20.78 -24.52 -24.83
C GLU A 384 19.31 -24.92 -24.54
N SER A 385 19.07 -26.22 -24.31
CA SER A 385 17.72 -26.71 -23.99
C SER A 385 17.23 -26.23 -22.62
N LEU A 386 18.12 -25.92 -21.66
CA LEU A 386 17.77 -25.30 -20.39
C LEU A 386 17.32 -23.85 -20.57
N TYR A 387 18.03 -23.06 -21.40
CA TYR A 387 17.58 -21.71 -21.77
C TYR A 387 16.19 -21.73 -22.39
N LYS A 388 15.95 -22.64 -23.34
CA LYS A 388 14.65 -22.77 -24.00
C LYS A 388 13.52 -23.06 -23.04
N ILE A 389 13.67 -24.03 -22.12
CA ILE A 389 12.63 -24.34 -21.12
C ILE A 389 12.39 -23.16 -20.17
N MET A 390 13.46 -22.49 -19.73
CA MET A 390 13.33 -21.34 -18.82
C MET A 390 12.66 -20.12 -19.50
N GLN A 391 12.93 -19.90 -20.78
CA GLN A 391 12.34 -18.82 -21.59
C GLN A 391 10.94 -19.12 -22.10
N ASP A 392 10.53 -20.39 -22.14
CA ASP A 392 9.22 -20.79 -22.64
C ASP A 392 8.10 -20.36 -21.66
N ARG A 393 7.40 -19.28 -22.02
CA ARG A 393 6.30 -18.72 -21.24
C ARG A 393 5.05 -19.62 -21.22
N SER A 394 4.97 -20.63 -22.09
CA SER A 394 3.89 -21.63 -22.05
C SER A 394 4.06 -22.61 -20.88
N ILE A 395 5.27 -22.70 -20.32
CA ILE A 395 5.59 -23.46 -19.11
C ILE A 395 5.64 -22.49 -17.93
N LEU A 396 4.68 -22.57 -17.01
CA LEU A 396 4.64 -21.74 -15.81
C LEU A 396 5.69 -22.20 -14.79
N LYS A 397 6.45 -21.26 -14.22
CA LYS A 397 7.42 -21.52 -13.14
C LYS A 397 6.78 -21.03 -11.84
N VAL A 398 6.35 -21.95 -10.98
CA VAL A 398 5.59 -21.62 -9.77
C VAL A 398 6.46 -21.74 -8.52
N GLY A 399 6.29 -20.81 -7.59
CA GLY A 399 7.01 -20.81 -6.32
C GLY A 399 6.64 -19.58 -5.48
N VAL A 400 7.29 -19.40 -4.33
CA VAL A 400 7.17 -18.17 -3.53
C VAL A 400 8.39 -17.32 -3.79
N ALA A 401 8.19 -16.08 -4.23
CA ALA A 401 9.27 -15.19 -4.69
C ALA A 401 10.08 -15.74 -5.88
N VAL A 402 9.54 -16.70 -6.64
CA VAL A 402 10.17 -17.38 -7.79
C VAL A 402 10.78 -16.44 -8.86
N ARG A 403 10.29 -15.19 -8.95
CA ARG A 403 10.86 -14.19 -9.85
C ARG A 403 12.23 -13.70 -9.38
N ASP A 404 12.48 -13.68 -8.08
CA ASP A 404 13.76 -13.28 -7.50
C ASP A 404 14.83 -14.33 -7.83
N ASP A 405 14.47 -15.61 -7.78
CA ASP A 405 15.32 -16.71 -8.25
C ASP A 405 15.61 -16.61 -9.75
N GLY A 406 14.57 -16.33 -10.55
CA GLY A 406 14.72 -16.09 -11.99
C GLY A 406 15.63 -14.89 -12.31
N ARG A 407 15.53 -13.79 -11.53
CA ARG A 407 16.44 -12.64 -11.67
C ARG A 407 17.88 -13.01 -11.33
N LYS A 408 18.09 -13.86 -10.32
CA LYS A 408 19.41 -14.32 -9.94
C LYS A 408 20.01 -15.26 -10.99
N LEU A 409 19.24 -16.18 -11.55
CA LEU A 409 19.66 -17.02 -12.70
C LEU A 409 20.04 -16.19 -13.93
N GLN A 410 19.27 -15.15 -14.24
CA GLN A 410 19.59 -14.22 -15.34
C GLN A 410 20.90 -13.48 -15.10
N LYS A 411 21.14 -13.03 -13.86
CA LYS A 411 22.35 -12.31 -13.47
C LYS A 411 23.58 -13.22 -13.52
N ASP A 412 23.47 -14.42 -12.98
CA ASP A 412 24.61 -15.30 -12.75
C ASP A 412 24.97 -16.12 -14.00
N TYR A 413 23.97 -16.55 -14.77
CA TYR A 413 24.14 -17.47 -15.90
C TYR A 413 23.56 -16.96 -17.21
N GLY A 414 22.98 -15.76 -17.26
CA GLY A 414 22.32 -15.25 -18.47
C GLY A 414 20.96 -15.92 -18.79
N ILE A 415 20.47 -16.80 -17.91
CA ILE A 415 19.23 -17.56 -18.13
C ILE A 415 18.01 -16.67 -17.88
N SER A 416 17.34 -16.25 -18.95
CA SER A 416 16.09 -15.51 -18.82
C SER A 416 14.93 -16.43 -18.46
N VAL A 417 14.36 -16.25 -17.27
CA VAL A 417 13.20 -17.04 -16.82
C VAL A 417 11.91 -16.27 -17.08
N GLN A 418 11.03 -16.86 -17.91
CA GLN A 418 9.70 -16.34 -18.22
C GLN A 418 8.63 -17.34 -17.77
N GLY A 419 7.42 -16.85 -17.52
CA GLY A 419 6.32 -17.66 -17.02
C GLY A 419 6.30 -17.77 -15.48
N CYS A 420 6.98 -16.88 -14.76
CA CYS A 420 7.07 -16.92 -13.30
C CYS A 420 5.72 -16.57 -12.65
N VAL A 421 5.22 -17.41 -11.75
CA VAL A 421 3.94 -17.20 -11.04
C VAL A 421 4.14 -17.37 -9.55
N ASP A 422 3.97 -16.28 -8.81
CA ASP A 422 4.04 -16.32 -7.36
C ASP A 422 2.78 -16.94 -6.76
N LEU A 423 2.94 -18.04 -6.02
CA LEU A 423 1.85 -18.82 -5.43
C LEU A 423 0.97 -18.00 -4.49
N ARG A 424 1.49 -16.93 -3.87
CA ARG A 424 0.71 -16.06 -2.98
C ARG A 424 -0.40 -15.33 -3.73
N TYR A 425 -0.17 -14.94 -4.99
CA TYR A 425 -1.20 -14.33 -5.83
C TYR A 425 -2.26 -15.35 -6.24
N VAL A 426 -1.85 -16.55 -6.61
CA VAL A 426 -2.75 -17.66 -6.94
C VAL A 426 -3.64 -17.99 -5.74
N PHE A 427 -3.04 -18.13 -4.55
CA PHE A 427 -3.75 -18.40 -3.29
C PHE A 427 -4.77 -17.30 -2.95
N SER A 428 -4.38 -16.02 -3.09
CA SER A 428 -5.28 -14.87 -2.89
C SER A 428 -6.51 -14.93 -3.81
N ARG A 429 -6.30 -15.26 -5.10
CA ARG A 429 -7.37 -15.38 -6.11
C ARG A 429 -8.26 -16.61 -5.90
N THR A 430 -7.75 -17.70 -5.33
CA THR A 430 -8.56 -18.86 -4.95
C THR A 430 -9.49 -18.52 -3.79
N ARG A 431 -8.98 -17.87 -2.74
CA ARG A 431 -9.72 -17.63 -1.49
C ARG A 431 -10.55 -16.34 -1.48
N GLY A 432 -10.36 -15.43 -2.44
CA GLY A 432 -11.02 -14.12 -2.46
C GLY A 432 -10.53 -13.17 -1.37
N ILE A 433 -9.36 -13.45 -0.80
CA ILE A 433 -8.76 -12.71 0.33
C ILE A 433 -7.62 -11.84 -0.21
N TYR A 434 -7.73 -10.52 -0.06
CA TYR A 434 -6.75 -9.54 -0.56
C TYR A 434 -5.54 -9.34 0.38
N HIS A 435 -5.46 -10.08 1.50
CA HIS A 435 -4.39 -9.99 2.51
C HIS A 435 -3.65 -11.33 2.72
N VAL A 436 -2.78 -11.73 1.77
CA VAL A 436 -1.93 -12.95 1.86
C VAL A 436 -0.44 -12.58 2.06
N GLN A 437 -0.20 -11.35 2.52
CA GLN A 437 1.00 -10.56 2.24
C GLN A 437 2.32 -11.05 2.84
N GLN A 438 2.29 -12.04 3.74
CA GLN A 438 3.49 -12.52 4.44
C GLN A 438 3.62 -14.05 4.51
N MET A 439 2.89 -14.80 3.69
CA MET A 439 3.01 -16.27 3.72
C MET A 439 4.29 -16.72 3.02
N SER A 440 5.17 -17.42 3.75
CA SER A 440 6.29 -18.16 3.16
C SER A 440 5.79 -19.45 2.49
N LEU A 441 6.66 -20.10 1.72
CA LEU A 441 6.37 -21.41 1.13
C LEU A 441 5.96 -22.42 2.22
N ARG A 442 6.63 -22.42 3.38
CA ARG A 442 6.26 -23.24 4.54
C ARG A 442 4.85 -22.93 5.05
N SER A 443 4.48 -21.65 5.14
CA SER A 443 3.14 -21.26 5.60
C SER A 443 2.06 -21.69 4.60
N LEU A 444 2.31 -21.52 3.29
CA LEU A 444 1.39 -21.96 2.24
C LEU A 444 1.28 -23.49 2.20
N SER A 445 2.39 -24.20 2.34
CA SER A 445 2.44 -25.66 2.37
C SER A 445 1.63 -26.22 3.55
N LYS A 446 1.78 -25.62 4.74
CA LYS A 446 0.97 -25.98 5.91
C LYS A 446 -0.52 -25.69 5.70
N GLU A 447 -0.85 -24.54 5.11
CA GLU A 447 -2.25 -24.11 4.93
C GLU A 447 -2.97 -24.92 3.83
N VAL A 448 -2.30 -25.19 2.71
CA VAL A 448 -2.91 -25.83 1.54
C VAL A 448 -2.80 -27.34 1.63
N LEU A 449 -1.61 -27.86 1.96
CA LEU A 449 -1.28 -29.29 1.91
C LEU A 449 -1.21 -29.95 3.29
N ASN A 450 -1.27 -29.18 4.40
CA ASN A 450 -0.98 -29.67 5.76
C ASN A 450 0.43 -30.26 5.91
N VAL A 451 1.39 -29.77 5.12
CA VAL A 451 2.79 -30.22 5.14
C VAL A 451 3.66 -29.18 5.83
N VAL A 452 4.46 -29.62 6.80
CA VAL A 452 5.42 -28.76 7.48
C VAL A 452 6.78 -28.93 6.81
N LEU A 453 7.26 -27.87 6.15
CA LEU A 453 8.62 -27.80 5.64
C LEU A 453 9.62 -27.56 6.77
N SER A 454 10.82 -28.13 6.65
CA SER A 454 11.90 -27.93 7.62
C SER A 454 12.29 -26.44 7.68
N LYS A 455 12.77 -25.99 8.84
CA LYS A 455 13.36 -24.65 9.03
C LYS A 455 14.86 -24.74 9.31
N ASP A 456 15.43 -25.93 9.13
CA ASP A 456 16.81 -26.18 9.51
C ASP A 456 17.73 -25.28 8.69
N VAL A 457 18.34 -24.33 9.39
CA VAL A 457 19.25 -23.35 8.80
C VAL A 457 20.55 -24.04 8.40
N ALA A 458 20.94 -25.14 9.07
CA ALA A 458 22.14 -25.90 8.73
C ALA A 458 22.03 -26.53 7.34
N ILE A 459 20.85 -27.00 6.95
CA ILE A 459 20.60 -27.57 5.61
C ILE A 459 20.35 -26.46 4.58
N ARG A 460 19.48 -25.50 4.88
CA ARG A 460 19.14 -24.40 3.95
C ARG A 460 20.35 -23.53 3.59
N CYS A 461 21.24 -23.28 4.54
CA CYS A 461 22.47 -22.53 4.33
C CYS A 461 23.70 -23.45 4.24
N SER A 462 23.51 -24.73 3.88
CA SER A 462 24.59 -25.70 3.71
C SER A 462 25.49 -25.35 2.51
N ASN A 463 26.60 -26.08 2.39
CA ASN A 463 27.49 -25.94 1.25
C ASN A 463 26.86 -26.56 -0.02
N TRP A 464 26.11 -25.76 -0.77
CA TRP A 464 25.50 -26.18 -2.04
C TRP A 464 26.50 -26.36 -3.20
N GLU A 465 27.78 -26.02 -3.02
CA GLU A 465 28.88 -26.29 -3.96
C GLU A 465 29.68 -27.55 -3.54
N ALA A 466 29.28 -28.26 -2.47
CA ALA A 466 29.98 -29.46 -1.97
C ALA A 466 30.12 -30.54 -3.05
N GLU A 467 31.22 -31.29 -3.09
CA GLU A 467 31.44 -32.28 -4.16
C GLU A 467 30.26 -33.27 -4.29
N THR A 468 29.74 -33.75 -3.17
CA THR A 468 28.55 -34.60 -3.10
C THR A 468 27.52 -34.00 -2.14
N TYR A 469 26.23 -34.26 -2.38
CA TYR A 469 25.16 -33.91 -1.45
C TYR A 469 24.79 -35.11 -0.60
N ASN A 470 24.51 -34.87 0.68
CA ASN A 470 23.93 -35.90 1.55
C ASN A 470 22.42 -36.06 1.29
N GLU A 471 21.83 -37.11 1.85
CA GLU A 471 20.40 -37.41 1.66
C GLU A 471 19.50 -36.28 2.17
N GLU A 472 19.87 -35.60 3.26
CA GLU A 472 19.09 -34.50 3.84
C GLU A 472 19.03 -33.28 2.91
N GLN A 473 20.15 -32.92 2.26
CA GLN A 473 20.22 -31.84 1.27
C GLN A 473 19.38 -32.16 0.03
N ILE A 474 19.49 -33.39 -0.47
CA ILE A 474 18.74 -33.86 -1.64
C ILE A 474 17.23 -33.82 -1.35
N GLU A 475 16.82 -34.34 -0.20
CA GLU A 475 15.43 -34.36 0.23
C GLU A 475 14.87 -32.96 0.45
N TYR A 476 15.63 -32.08 1.12
CA TYR A 476 15.26 -30.69 1.34
C TYR A 476 15.03 -29.96 0.00
N ALA A 477 16.03 -29.99 -0.89
CA ALA A 477 15.97 -29.26 -2.15
C ALA A 477 14.84 -29.77 -3.05
N ALA A 478 14.64 -31.09 -3.12
CA ALA A 478 13.55 -31.66 -3.90
C ALA A 478 12.18 -31.23 -3.36
N LYS A 479 12.03 -31.18 -2.03
CA LYS A 479 10.76 -30.83 -1.39
C LYS A 479 10.35 -29.39 -1.66
N ASP A 480 11.29 -28.43 -1.67
CA ASP A 480 10.98 -27.01 -1.90
C ASP A 480 10.47 -26.71 -3.31
N ALA A 481 10.90 -27.47 -4.33
CA ALA A 481 10.29 -27.39 -5.66
C ALA A 481 8.97 -28.18 -5.77
N LEU A 482 8.92 -29.41 -5.23
CA LEU A 482 7.74 -30.29 -5.33
C LEU A 482 6.50 -29.69 -4.65
N VAL A 483 6.64 -29.11 -3.46
CA VAL A 483 5.50 -28.47 -2.78
C VAL A 483 4.98 -27.26 -3.55
N GLY A 484 5.82 -26.56 -4.30
CA GLY A 484 5.42 -25.42 -5.11
C GLY A 484 4.40 -25.81 -6.19
N VAL A 485 4.68 -26.88 -6.94
CA VAL A 485 3.77 -27.39 -7.98
C VAL A 485 2.53 -28.04 -7.39
N ASP A 486 2.64 -28.70 -6.23
CA ASP A 486 1.50 -29.28 -5.53
C ASP A 486 0.54 -28.21 -5.02
N ILE A 487 1.05 -27.16 -4.38
CA ILE A 487 0.24 -26.01 -3.94
C ILE A 487 -0.50 -25.41 -5.14
N PHE A 488 0.18 -25.19 -6.25
CA PHE A 488 -0.45 -24.65 -7.47
C PHE A 488 -1.61 -25.54 -7.93
N THR A 489 -1.36 -26.84 -8.06
CA THR A 489 -2.33 -27.83 -8.55
C THR A 489 -3.55 -27.89 -7.63
N HIS A 490 -3.34 -27.95 -6.31
CA HIS A 490 -4.41 -27.93 -5.32
C HIS A 490 -5.25 -26.65 -5.39
N LEU A 491 -4.62 -25.48 -5.62
CA LEU A 491 -5.34 -24.21 -5.70
C LEU A 491 -6.18 -24.07 -6.97
N VAL A 492 -5.72 -24.62 -8.09
CA VAL A 492 -6.50 -24.66 -9.35
C VAL A 492 -7.69 -25.60 -9.19
N LEU A 493 -7.48 -26.81 -8.67
CA LEU A 493 -8.57 -27.77 -8.46
C LEU A 493 -9.61 -27.26 -7.45
N ALA A 494 -9.16 -26.62 -6.36
CA ALA A 494 -10.06 -25.98 -5.40
C ALA A 494 -10.89 -24.85 -6.03
N LYS A 495 -10.34 -24.14 -7.04
CA LYS A 495 -11.08 -23.12 -7.78
C LYS A 495 -12.15 -23.72 -8.69
N MET A 496 -11.86 -24.83 -9.35
CA MET A 496 -12.79 -25.53 -10.27
C MET A 496 -14.01 -26.08 -9.55
N GLU A 497 -13.79 -26.73 -8.41
CA GLU A 497 -14.85 -27.45 -7.68
C GLU A 497 -15.68 -26.53 -6.77
N GLY A 498 -15.26 -25.28 -6.56
CA GLY A 498 -15.92 -24.35 -5.63
C GLY A 498 -15.89 -24.79 -4.16
N ARG A 499 -15.13 -25.85 -3.84
CA ARG A 499 -14.94 -26.47 -2.53
C ARG A 499 -13.52 -27.04 -2.42
N LYS A 500 -13.07 -27.38 -1.19
CA LYS A 500 -11.81 -28.13 -1.00
C LYS A 500 -12.01 -29.54 -1.57
N VAL A 501 -11.15 -29.96 -2.49
CA VAL A 501 -11.18 -31.28 -3.15
C VAL A 501 -10.23 -32.20 -2.40
N ASN A 502 -10.68 -33.39 -2.03
CA ASN A 502 -9.77 -34.43 -1.55
C ASN A 502 -9.14 -35.07 -2.78
N ILE A 503 -8.00 -34.52 -3.21
CA ILE A 503 -7.34 -34.95 -4.44
C ILE A 503 -6.58 -36.22 -4.11
N SER A 504 -6.94 -37.32 -4.77
CA SER A 504 -6.21 -38.58 -4.61
C SER A 504 -4.78 -38.40 -5.13
N GLU A 505 -3.81 -39.07 -4.52
CA GLU A 505 -2.41 -39.09 -5.00
C GLU A 505 -2.36 -39.47 -6.50
N LYS A 506 -3.24 -40.39 -6.91
CA LYS A 506 -3.44 -40.79 -8.30
C LYS A 506 -3.70 -39.59 -9.24
N THR A 507 -4.58 -38.66 -8.85
CA THR A 507 -4.91 -37.45 -9.64
C THR A 507 -3.74 -36.45 -9.72
N LEU A 508 -2.92 -36.33 -8.67
CA LEU A 508 -1.73 -35.47 -8.70
C LEU A 508 -0.61 -36.06 -9.57
N MET A 509 -0.46 -37.39 -9.54
CA MET A 509 0.67 -38.09 -10.15
C MET A 509 0.44 -38.48 -11.61
N GLU A 510 -0.80 -38.80 -12.00
CA GLU A 510 -1.11 -39.22 -13.37
C GLU A 510 -1.28 -38.04 -14.33
N ASN A 511 -1.34 -36.80 -13.80
CA ASN A 511 -1.49 -35.57 -14.60
C ASN A 511 -2.72 -35.61 -15.55
N GLU A 512 -3.68 -36.49 -15.25
CA GLU A 512 -5.00 -36.60 -15.88
C GLU A 512 -5.90 -35.51 -15.33
N PHE A 513 -5.57 -34.28 -15.69
CA PHE A 513 -6.41 -33.15 -15.35
C PHE A 513 -7.60 -33.08 -16.31
N ASP A 514 -8.79 -32.90 -15.73
CA ASP A 514 -10.01 -32.51 -16.46
C ASP A 514 -9.70 -31.38 -17.46
N GLU A 515 -10.32 -31.41 -18.65
CA GLU A 515 -10.09 -30.42 -19.72
C GLU A 515 -10.24 -28.96 -19.26
N ARG A 516 -10.99 -28.72 -18.19
CA ARG A 516 -11.22 -27.42 -17.55
C ARG A 516 -10.05 -26.92 -16.69
N PHE A 517 -9.10 -27.78 -16.33
CA PHE A 517 -7.98 -27.43 -15.43
C PHE A 517 -7.08 -26.35 -16.02
N TRP A 518 -6.55 -26.56 -17.23
CA TRP A 518 -5.64 -25.60 -17.86
C TRP A 518 -6.32 -24.27 -18.22
N PRO A 519 -7.58 -24.23 -18.72
CA PRO A 519 -8.35 -22.99 -18.80
C PRO A 519 -8.46 -22.26 -17.45
N THR A 520 -8.74 -22.98 -16.37
CA THR A 520 -8.85 -22.38 -15.02
C THR A 520 -7.51 -21.86 -14.52
N ALA A 521 -6.43 -22.64 -14.66
CA ALA A 521 -5.07 -22.24 -14.31
C ALA A 521 -4.66 -20.95 -15.05
N ARG A 522 -4.93 -20.87 -16.37
CA ARG A 522 -4.68 -19.67 -17.18
C ARG A 522 -5.46 -18.46 -16.66
N SER A 523 -6.75 -18.62 -16.35
CA SER A 523 -7.58 -17.56 -15.78
C SER A 523 -7.02 -17.08 -14.43
N MET A 524 -6.63 -18.01 -13.55
CA MET A 524 -6.04 -17.68 -12.25
C MET A 524 -4.69 -16.96 -12.37
N CYS A 525 -3.90 -17.26 -13.40
CA CYS A 525 -2.59 -16.64 -13.63
C CYS A 525 -2.66 -15.33 -14.42
N GLN A 526 -3.80 -14.98 -15.02
CA GLN A 526 -3.92 -13.82 -15.90
C GLN A 526 -3.52 -12.51 -15.17
N GLY A 527 -2.51 -11.81 -15.68
CA GLY A 527 -2.03 -10.55 -15.09
C GLY A 527 -1.17 -10.69 -13.83
N ILE A 528 -0.80 -11.92 -13.43
CA ILE A 528 0.18 -12.18 -12.35
C ILE A 528 1.40 -12.98 -12.82
N VAL A 529 1.42 -13.45 -14.07
CA VAL A 529 2.60 -14.04 -14.69
C VAL A 529 3.68 -12.98 -14.86
N ASP A 530 4.91 -13.31 -14.50
CA ASP A 530 6.07 -12.43 -14.50
C ASP A 530 5.81 -11.15 -13.71
N LEU A 531 5.15 -11.25 -12.55
CA LEU A 531 4.90 -10.15 -11.62
C LEU A 531 5.70 -10.36 -10.33
N SER A 532 6.42 -9.33 -9.88
CA SER A 532 7.09 -9.37 -8.57
C SER A 532 6.04 -9.24 -7.48
N TYR A 533 6.15 -10.06 -6.43
CA TYR A 533 5.21 -9.98 -5.32
C TYR A 533 5.41 -8.69 -4.50
N LYS A 534 4.40 -7.83 -4.50
CA LYS A 534 4.32 -6.63 -3.65
C LYS A 534 3.16 -6.78 -2.64
N PRO A 535 3.41 -6.67 -1.32
CA PRO A 535 2.34 -6.71 -0.32
C PRO A 535 1.43 -5.47 -0.46
N SER A 536 0.12 -5.68 -0.66
CA SER A 536 -0.88 -4.62 -0.80
C SER A 536 -1.25 -3.93 0.52
N GLY A 537 -0.45 -2.98 0.99
CA GLY A 537 -0.78 -2.19 2.19
C GLY A 537 0.39 -1.70 3.01
N VAL A 538 1.60 -1.74 2.46
CA VAL A 538 2.77 -1.09 3.04
C VAL A 538 3.44 -0.31 1.92
N ASP A 539 3.33 1.01 1.96
CA ASP A 539 4.41 1.85 1.45
C ASP A 539 5.63 1.52 2.31
N ARG A 540 6.40 0.53 1.87
CA ARG A 540 7.67 0.18 2.49
C ARG A 540 8.73 0.92 1.71
N GLU A 541 9.20 1.98 2.34
CA GLU A 541 10.59 2.39 2.28
C GLU A 541 11.49 1.15 2.14
N ASP A 542 12.29 1.12 1.09
CA ASP A 542 13.49 0.32 1.06
C ASP A 542 14.34 0.72 2.27
N ASN A 543 14.58 -0.22 3.18
CA ASN A 543 15.88 -0.26 3.84
C ASN A 543 16.26 -1.69 4.17
N SER A 544 17.44 -2.04 3.71
CA SER A 544 18.20 -3.18 4.20
C SER A 544 18.35 -3.10 5.73
N SER A 545 18.19 -4.29 6.33
CA SER A 545 18.66 -4.76 7.64
C SER A 545 17.98 -4.25 8.93
N LYS A 546 17.53 -5.25 9.71
CA LYS A 546 17.22 -5.25 11.16
C LYS A 546 18.23 -4.39 11.93
N SER A 547 17.92 -3.70 13.03
CA SER A 547 16.98 -3.96 14.12
C SER A 547 16.69 -2.67 14.93
N SER A 548 15.54 -2.66 15.61
CA SER A 548 15.20 -1.93 16.86
C SER A 548 15.36 -0.40 16.92
N GLY A 549 14.25 0.31 17.19
CA GLY A 549 14.31 1.61 17.86
C GLY A 549 13.22 2.61 17.46
N SER A 550 12.19 2.70 18.31
CA SER A 550 11.23 3.78 18.60
C SER A 550 11.25 5.12 17.83
N MET A 551 10.04 5.53 17.42
CA MET A 551 9.44 6.87 17.28
C MET A 551 10.27 8.15 17.56
N ARG A 552 10.12 9.20 16.73
CA ARG A 552 9.28 10.42 16.96
C ARG A 552 9.50 11.52 15.91
N MET A 553 8.47 12.36 15.79
CA MET A 553 8.24 13.45 14.84
C MET A 553 8.67 14.84 15.37
N SER A 554 8.64 15.82 14.44
CA SER A 554 8.54 17.28 14.59
C SER A 554 9.88 18.03 14.66
N ARG A 555 10.08 19.23 14.09
CA ARG A 555 9.21 20.40 13.83
C ARG A 555 9.92 21.34 12.82
N SER A 556 9.16 22.18 12.10
CA SER A 556 9.65 23.44 11.51
C SER A 556 9.67 24.55 12.58
N PRO A 557 10.47 25.62 12.40
CA PRO A 557 9.86 26.92 12.11
C PRO A 557 10.63 27.81 11.11
N GLU A 558 9.91 28.86 10.69
CA GLU A 558 10.17 29.81 9.60
C GLU A 558 11.21 30.91 9.90
N GLN A 559 11.53 31.66 8.83
CA GLN A 559 12.09 33.03 8.71
C GLN A 559 13.61 33.20 8.71
N PHE A 560 14.20 33.66 7.59
CA PHE A 560 14.56 35.07 7.35
C PHE A 560 15.29 35.27 5.98
N LEU A 561 14.81 36.28 5.24
CA LEU A 561 15.42 37.20 4.26
C LEU A 561 16.28 36.75 3.05
N LYS A 562 15.71 37.11 1.87
CA LYS A 562 16.29 37.65 0.62
C LYS A 562 17.82 37.80 0.49
N SER A 563 18.33 37.28 -0.62
CA SER A 563 19.10 38.07 -1.58
C SER A 563 18.84 37.57 -3.00
N GLU A 564 18.66 38.54 -3.90
CA GLU A 564 18.45 38.38 -5.33
C GLU A 564 19.70 37.79 -6.00
N ASP A 565 19.52 36.82 -6.90
CA ASP A 565 20.24 36.80 -8.17
C ASP A 565 19.59 35.83 -9.16
N ASN A 566 19.36 36.33 -10.36
CA ASN A 566 18.77 35.66 -11.50
C ASN A 566 19.74 34.61 -12.06
N ASN A 567 19.32 33.34 -12.13
CA ASN A 567 19.67 32.33 -13.15
C ASN A 567 19.11 30.95 -12.73
N ASP A 568 17.82 30.69 -13.01
CA ASP A 568 17.15 29.42 -12.72
C ASP A 568 17.33 28.41 -13.89
N GLU A 569 18.56 27.97 -14.14
CA GLU A 569 18.84 26.83 -15.01
C GLU A 569 19.98 25.93 -14.47
N ASP A 570 20.08 25.67 -13.16
CA ASP A 570 20.99 24.63 -12.66
C ASP A 570 20.63 24.10 -11.27
N ARG A 571 19.98 22.92 -11.22
CA ARG A 571 20.08 21.99 -10.08
C ARG A 571 20.17 20.56 -10.59
N GLU A 572 21.41 20.11 -10.78
CA GLU A 572 21.76 18.69 -10.97
C GLU A 572 21.43 17.87 -9.71
N GLU A 573 20.35 17.10 -9.72
CA GLU A 573 20.23 15.93 -8.84
C GLU A 573 21.09 14.79 -9.41
N SER A 574 22.18 14.52 -8.71
CA SER A 574 23.10 13.46 -9.03
C SER A 574 22.69 12.10 -8.50
N SER A 575 23.12 11.08 -9.22
CA SER A 575 22.85 9.66 -9.01
C SER A 575 23.18 9.17 -7.61
N SER A 576 22.13 8.83 -6.88
CA SER A 576 22.06 7.64 -6.03
C SER A 576 20.84 6.85 -6.50
N ARG A 577 21.06 5.71 -7.17
CA ARG A 577 19.99 4.83 -7.64
C ARG A 577 19.30 4.17 -6.45
N SER A 578 18.26 4.81 -5.91
CA SER A 578 17.27 4.20 -5.02
C SER A 578 15.98 3.92 -5.80
N ALA A 579 15.24 2.88 -5.39
CA ALA A 579 14.12 2.29 -6.10
C ALA A 579 12.85 3.17 -6.14
N LYS A 580 12.93 4.32 -6.80
CA LYS A 580 11.76 5.11 -7.21
C LYS A 580 11.32 4.70 -8.61
N ASP A 581 10.84 3.47 -8.76
CA ASP A 581 9.97 3.14 -9.90
C ASP A 581 8.76 2.30 -9.46
N SER A 582 7.93 2.93 -8.62
CA SER A 582 6.49 2.72 -8.68
C SER A 582 5.74 3.93 -8.16
N ARG A 583 5.77 5.04 -8.92
CA ARG A 583 4.60 5.92 -8.92
C ARG A 583 3.47 5.10 -9.54
N ALA A 584 2.51 4.70 -8.71
CA ALA A 584 1.24 4.19 -9.21
C ALA A 584 0.73 5.20 -10.24
N TYR A 585 0.56 4.76 -11.49
CA TYR A 585 -0.03 5.58 -12.52
C TYR A 585 -1.48 5.87 -12.11
N VAL A 586 -1.70 7.05 -11.53
CA VAL A 586 -3.03 7.60 -11.30
C VAL A 586 -3.70 7.71 -12.66
N VAL A 587 -4.89 7.14 -12.82
CA VAL A 587 -5.72 7.27 -14.02
C VAL A 587 -5.94 8.76 -14.27
N ARG A 588 -5.19 9.35 -15.21
CA ARG A 588 -5.42 10.73 -15.64
C ARG A 588 -6.69 10.73 -16.48
N LYS A 589 -7.75 11.36 -15.99
CA LYS A 589 -8.96 11.68 -16.78
C LYS A 589 -8.74 12.82 -17.79
N ARG A 590 -7.54 13.42 -17.84
CA ARG A 590 -7.22 14.57 -18.70
C ARG A 590 -6.34 14.13 -19.87
N PRO A 591 -6.55 14.68 -21.09
CA PRO A 591 -5.71 14.38 -22.25
C PRO A 591 -4.25 14.77 -22.00
N LEU A 592 -3.31 14.09 -22.67
CA LEU A 592 -1.88 14.37 -22.64
C LEU A 592 -1.42 15.22 -23.83
N TYR A 593 -2.14 15.16 -24.95
CA TYR A 593 -2.08 16.14 -26.03
C TYR A 593 -3.35 16.98 -25.98
N TYR A 594 -3.21 18.24 -25.60
CA TYR A 594 -4.32 19.20 -25.60
C TYR A 594 -4.51 19.88 -26.95
N ASN A 595 -3.52 19.75 -27.83
CA ASN A 595 -3.55 20.26 -29.19
C ASN A 595 -3.85 21.76 -29.33
N CYS A 596 -3.25 22.60 -28.47
CA CYS A 596 -3.40 24.06 -28.54
C CYS A 596 -2.61 24.64 -29.70
N PHE A 597 -3.16 25.60 -30.44
CA PHE A 597 -2.49 26.24 -31.57
C PHE A 597 -1.69 27.46 -31.14
N LEU A 598 -0.44 27.54 -31.59
CA LEU A 598 0.42 28.71 -31.42
C LEU A 598 0.60 29.40 -32.78
N LEU A 599 0.26 30.68 -32.86
CA LEU A 599 0.32 31.50 -34.09
C LEU A 599 1.40 32.58 -33.99
N ALA A 600 1.95 32.98 -35.13
CA ALA A 600 2.76 34.18 -35.30
C ALA A 600 1.88 35.45 -35.35
N PRO A 601 2.46 36.66 -35.21
CA PRO A 601 1.70 37.92 -35.26
C PRO A 601 0.89 38.14 -36.55
N ASP A 602 1.28 37.51 -37.65
CA ASP A 602 0.59 37.57 -38.94
C ASP A 602 -0.49 36.49 -39.13
N GLY A 603 -0.74 35.68 -38.09
CA GLY A 603 -1.71 34.59 -38.10
C GLY A 603 -1.18 33.25 -38.61
N GLN A 604 0.08 33.16 -39.05
CA GLN A 604 0.65 31.88 -39.49
C GLN A 604 0.76 30.90 -38.30
N GLN A 605 0.27 29.66 -38.47
CA GLN A 605 0.42 28.62 -37.46
C GLN A 605 1.89 28.19 -37.33
N LEU A 606 2.41 28.18 -36.10
CA LEU A 606 3.79 27.80 -35.78
C LEU A 606 3.90 26.35 -35.34
N CYS A 607 3.07 25.94 -34.38
CA CYS A 607 3.00 24.55 -33.92
C CYS A 607 1.77 24.30 -33.05
N VAL A 608 1.56 23.02 -32.76
CA VAL A 608 0.61 22.53 -31.76
C VAL A 608 1.35 22.26 -30.44
N CYS A 609 0.82 22.73 -29.32
CA CYS A 609 1.45 22.66 -28.00
C CYS A 609 0.51 22.23 -26.86
N ASP A 610 1.08 22.09 -25.65
CA ASP A 610 0.34 21.77 -24.41
C ASP A 610 -0.19 23.07 -23.77
N VAL A 611 -1.34 22.99 -23.10
CA VAL A 611 -2.02 24.12 -22.44
C VAL A 611 -1.06 24.92 -21.57
N LYS A 612 -0.18 24.25 -20.82
CA LYS A 612 0.77 24.96 -19.93
C LYS A 612 1.72 25.88 -20.67
N LYS A 613 2.13 25.50 -21.89
CA LYS A 613 3.03 26.32 -22.71
C LYS A 613 2.28 27.50 -23.30
N ALA A 614 1.04 27.29 -23.75
CA ALA A 614 0.16 28.33 -24.25
C ALA A 614 -0.16 29.37 -23.14
N GLU A 615 -0.55 28.91 -21.95
CA GLU A 615 -0.79 29.74 -20.77
C GLU A 615 0.46 30.51 -20.34
N TRP A 616 1.64 29.88 -20.35
CA TRP A 616 2.89 30.56 -20.01
C TRP A 616 3.17 31.79 -20.87
N TYR A 617 2.90 31.75 -22.18
CA TYR A 617 3.07 32.92 -23.05
C TYR A 617 2.06 34.02 -22.75
N ILE A 618 0.82 33.66 -22.41
CA ILE A 618 -0.22 34.63 -21.99
C ILE A 618 0.16 35.28 -20.66
N ASP A 619 0.52 34.47 -19.65
CA ASP A 619 0.88 34.92 -18.31
C ASP A 619 2.11 35.84 -18.30
N LYS A 620 3.01 35.65 -19.27
CA LYS A 620 4.19 36.50 -19.47
C LYS A 620 3.91 37.74 -20.31
N GLY A 621 2.69 37.95 -20.80
CA GLY A 621 2.32 39.07 -21.67
C GLY A 621 2.98 39.01 -23.05
N LEU A 622 3.44 37.82 -23.45
CA LEU A 622 4.15 37.59 -24.72
C LEU A 622 3.22 37.13 -25.85
N ALA A 623 1.95 36.86 -25.54
CA ALA A 623 0.97 36.40 -26.50
C ALA A 623 -0.46 36.72 -26.06
N GLU A 624 -1.36 36.85 -27.02
CA GLU A 624 -2.78 37.07 -26.82
C GLU A 624 -3.59 35.81 -27.14
N LYS A 625 -4.69 35.62 -26.41
CA LYS A 625 -5.60 34.51 -26.64
C LYS A 625 -6.57 34.85 -27.76
N VAL A 626 -6.61 34.02 -28.81
CA VAL A 626 -7.44 34.21 -30.00
C VAL A 626 -8.71 33.34 -29.96
N SER A 627 -8.60 32.10 -29.46
CA SER A 627 -9.74 31.18 -29.35
C SER A 627 -9.65 30.33 -28.08
N ASP A 628 -10.80 29.96 -27.53
CA ASP A 628 -10.96 29.10 -26.34
C ASP A 628 -10.94 27.61 -26.67
N ASP A 629 -11.48 27.20 -27.83
CA ASP A 629 -11.61 25.79 -28.21
C ASP A 629 -11.44 25.59 -29.73
N PRO A 630 -10.37 24.90 -30.18
CA PRO A 630 -9.18 24.56 -29.40
C PRO A 630 -8.42 25.82 -28.98
N LEU A 631 -7.85 25.82 -27.76
CA LEU A 631 -7.11 26.96 -27.22
C LEU A 631 -6.05 27.43 -28.22
N THR A 632 -6.20 28.66 -28.71
CA THR A 632 -5.34 29.26 -29.73
C THR A 632 -4.74 30.56 -29.21
N VAL A 633 -3.42 30.67 -29.31
CA VAL A 633 -2.63 31.77 -28.76
C VAL A 633 -1.74 32.36 -29.84
N MET A 634 -1.76 33.67 -30.00
CA MET A 634 -0.98 34.41 -31.00
C MET A 634 0.13 35.19 -30.31
N LEU A 635 1.38 34.92 -30.70
CA LEU A 635 2.54 35.62 -30.14
C LEU A 635 2.53 37.09 -30.52
N ASN A 636 2.99 37.94 -29.61
CA ASN A 636 3.11 39.39 -29.81
C ASN A 636 4.47 39.79 -30.40
N PHE A 637 5.32 38.82 -30.72
CA PHE A 637 6.67 39.03 -31.23
C PHE A 637 7.00 38.02 -32.34
N GLU A 638 8.00 38.35 -33.15
CA GLU A 638 8.45 37.50 -34.24
C GLU A 638 9.23 36.27 -33.71
N PRO A 639 8.78 35.04 -33.98
CA PRO A 639 9.45 33.84 -33.48
C PRO A 639 10.78 33.60 -34.21
N GLY A 640 11.77 33.06 -33.50
CA GLY A 640 13.10 32.77 -34.07
C GLY A 640 13.12 31.67 -35.15
N GLY A 641 11.97 31.06 -35.47
CA GLY A 641 11.84 30.07 -36.54
C GLY A 641 10.38 29.82 -36.91
N ARG A 642 10.13 29.70 -38.21
CA ARG A 642 8.81 29.42 -38.81
C ARG A 642 8.83 28.05 -39.51
N PRO A 643 7.68 27.36 -39.61
CA PRO A 643 7.59 26.14 -40.39
C PRO A 643 7.85 26.41 -41.87
N GLU A 644 8.69 25.58 -42.49
CA GLU A 644 9.08 25.70 -43.91
C GLU A 644 8.03 25.08 -44.86
N SER A 645 7.15 24.23 -44.34
CA SER A 645 6.11 23.52 -45.08
C SER A 645 4.82 23.42 -44.27
N GLU A 646 3.68 23.54 -44.94
CA GLU A 646 2.35 23.35 -44.33
C GLU A 646 2.11 21.90 -43.86
N GLU A 647 2.94 20.94 -44.30
CA GLU A 647 2.85 19.52 -43.90
C GLU A 647 3.77 19.14 -42.72
N ASP A 648 4.32 20.10 -41.97
CA ASP A 648 5.25 19.83 -40.86
C ASP A 648 4.58 19.05 -39.68
N TYR A 649 5.28 18.04 -39.14
CA TYR A 649 4.89 17.25 -37.97
C TYR A 649 4.44 18.10 -36.76
N TYR A 650 5.06 19.27 -36.56
CA TYR A 650 4.74 20.13 -35.43
C TYR A 650 3.42 20.90 -35.60
N LEU A 651 2.91 21.01 -36.82
CA LEU A 651 1.63 21.65 -37.13
C LEU A 651 0.43 20.72 -36.92
N GLN A 652 0.67 19.40 -36.87
CA GLN A 652 -0.39 18.41 -36.80
C GLN A 652 -0.84 18.15 -35.36
N GLN A 653 -2.17 18.10 -35.19
CA GLN A 653 -2.80 17.61 -33.97
C GLN A 653 -2.49 16.13 -33.76
N LYS A 654 -2.36 15.71 -32.51
CA LYS A 654 -1.96 14.36 -32.13
C LYS A 654 -3.04 13.68 -31.31
N GLU A 655 -3.31 12.42 -31.63
CA GLU A 655 -4.29 11.62 -30.92
C GLU A 655 -3.77 11.17 -29.54
N ASN A 656 -4.68 11.13 -28.56
CA ASN A 656 -4.39 10.62 -27.22
C ASN A 656 -4.54 9.10 -27.20
N VAL A 657 -3.69 8.39 -27.95
CA VAL A 657 -3.68 6.93 -28.05
C VAL A 657 -2.27 6.39 -27.83
N CYS A 658 -2.19 5.13 -27.40
CA CYS A 658 -0.92 4.41 -27.35
C CYS A 658 -0.45 4.13 -28.78
N VAL A 659 0.71 4.68 -29.16
CA VAL A 659 1.26 4.51 -30.53
C VAL A 659 1.53 3.05 -30.90
N VAL A 660 1.62 2.15 -29.91
CA VAL A 660 1.89 0.74 -30.12
C VAL A 660 0.62 -0.07 -30.34
N CYS A 661 -0.36 0.04 -29.44
CA CYS A 661 -1.54 -0.82 -29.45
C CYS A 661 -2.87 -0.11 -29.69
N GLY A 662 -2.89 1.23 -29.77
CA GLY A 662 -4.09 2.04 -29.97
C GLY A 662 -4.95 2.22 -28.71
N SER A 663 -4.52 1.69 -27.56
CA SER A 663 -5.25 1.87 -26.30
C SER A 663 -5.29 3.35 -25.90
N GLU A 664 -6.46 3.83 -25.48
CA GLU A 664 -6.67 5.18 -24.91
C GLU A 664 -6.44 5.21 -23.39
N ASP A 665 -6.29 4.02 -22.77
CA ASP A 665 -6.20 3.87 -21.32
C ASP A 665 -4.77 4.04 -20.80
N MET A 666 -4.64 4.76 -19.69
CA MET A 666 -3.42 4.82 -18.87
C MET A 666 -2.16 5.19 -19.67
N LEU A 667 -2.28 6.27 -20.45
CA LEU A 667 -1.21 6.77 -21.31
C LEU A 667 -0.13 7.52 -20.54
N ILE A 668 1.10 7.38 -21.02
CA ILE A 668 2.30 8.00 -20.47
C ILE A 668 3.26 8.43 -21.58
N ARG A 669 3.98 9.53 -21.34
CA ARG A 669 4.96 10.09 -22.28
C ARG A 669 6.26 9.28 -22.20
N LYS A 670 6.58 8.53 -23.26
CA LYS A 670 7.87 7.87 -23.48
C LYS A 670 8.79 8.81 -24.24
N GLN A 671 10.02 8.96 -23.76
CA GLN A 671 11.10 9.53 -24.58
C GLN A 671 11.76 8.41 -25.37
N VAL A 672 11.63 8.45 -26.70
CA VAL A 672 12.24 7.49 -27.63
C VAL A 672 13.76 7.52 -27.48
N VAL A 673 14.36 8.71 -27.49
CA VAL A 673 15.76 8.92 -27.10
C VAL A 673 15.82 9.20 -25.60
N PRO A 674 16.52 8.39 -24.78
CA PRO A 674 16.56 8.59 -23.34
C PRO A 674 17.19 9.93 -22.90
N LYS A 675 16.57 10.56 -21.88
CA LYS A 675 17.07 11.81 -21.25
C LYS A 675 18.54 11.74 -20.83
N GLU A 676 18.99 10.58 -20.37
CA GLU A 676 20.35 10.37 -19.87
C GLU A 676 21.42 10.71 -20.92
N TYR A 677 21.08 10.56 -22.21
CA TYR A 677 21.91 10.90 -23.37
C TYR A 677 21.56 12.28 -23.93
N ARG A 678 20.26 12.55 -24.13
CA ARG A 678 19.77 13.77 -24.80
C ARG A 678 20.22 15.06 -24.10
N ARG A 679 20.38 15.05 -22.77
CA ARG A 679 20.89 16.21 -22.02
C ARG A 679 22.29 16.68 -22.48
N PHE A 680 23.09 15.78 -23.06
CA PHE A 680 24.43 16.07 -23.57
C PHE A 680 24.45 16.39 -25.08
N PHE A 681 23.28 16.55 -25.72
CA PHE A 681 23.21 17.01 -27.11
C PHE A 681 23.49 18.51 -27.21
N PRO A 682 23.95 19.01 -28.37
CA PRO A 682 23.99 20.44 -28.69
C PRO A 682 22.59 21.08 -28.54
N THR A 683 22.55 22.36 -28.17
CA THR A 683 21.30 23.11 -27.94
C THR A 683 20.39 23.09 -29.17
N SER A 684 20.95 23.24 -30.37
CA SER A 684 20.22 23.18 -31.65
C SER A 684 19.44 21.87 -31.88
N LEU A 685 19.82 20.77 -31.22
CA LEU A 685 19.12 19.48 -31.31
C LEU A 685 18.15 19.23 -30.14
N LYS A 686 18.22 20.04 -29.08
CA LYS A 686 17.32 19.94 -27.92
C LYS A 686 15.94 20.52 -28.23
N ASP A 687 15.85 21.52 -29.10
CA ASP A 687 14.60 22.21 -29.48
C ASP A 687 13.56 21.27 -30.12
N HIS A 688 14.00 20.14 -30.67
CA HIS A 688 13.14 19.15 -31.33
C HIS A 688 12.68 18.02 -30.42
N ALA A 689 12.74 18.21 -29.09
CA ALA A 689 12.40 17.18 -28.11
C ALA A 689 10.99 16.59 -28.26
N SER A 690 10.01 17.33 -28.81
CA SER A 690 8.64 16.84 -29.00
C SER A 690 8.51 15.72 -30.03
N HIS A 691 9.43 15.62 -31.01
CA HIS A 691 9.42 14.52 -31.99
C HIS A 691 9.72 13.17 -31.35
N ASP A 692 10.55 13.17 -30.31
CA ASP A 692 10.94 11.95 -29.59
C ASP A 692 10.06 11.67 -28.37
N VAL A 693 8.96 12.39 -28.20
CA VAL A 693 8.00 12.19 -27.11
C VAL A 693 6.74 11.56 -27.68
N LEU A 694 6.50 10.29 -27.37
CA LEU A 694 5.34 9.53 -27.83
C LEU A 694 4.49 9.04 -26.65
N LEU A 695 3.21 8.76 -26.88
CA LEU A 695 2.31 8.21 -25.87
C LEU A 695 2.26 6.68 -25.95
N LEU A 696 2.52 6.02 -24.83
CA LEU A 696 2.36 4.57 -24.69
C LEU A 696 1.46 4.27 -23.50
N CYS A 697 0.68 3.19 -23.55
CA CYS A 697 0.07 2.64 -22.35
C CYS A 697 1.14 2.00 -21.47
N ILE A 698 0.84 1.80 -20.17
CA ILE A 698 1.77 1.24 -19.19
C ILE A 698 2.44 -0.06 -19.69
N THR A 699 1.66 -0.97 -20.27
CA THR A 699 2.16 -2.27 -20.76
C THR A 699 3.17 -2.11 -21.91
N CYS A 700 2.88 -1.27 -22.88
CA CYS A 700 3.77 -1.01 -24.02
C CYS A 700 5.01 -0.24 -23.59
N HIS A 701 4.88 0.69 -22.63
CA HIS A 701 6.01 1.42 -22.08
C HIS A 701 6.97 0.50 -21.31
N GLN A 702 6.45 -0.40 -20.48
CA GLN A 702 7.27 -1.39 -19.78
C GLN A 702 8.03 -2.28 -20.77
N ARG A 703 7.37 -2.73 -21.85
CA ARG A 703 8.01 -3.50 -22.91
C ARG A 703 9.10 -2.71 -23.62
N SER A 704 8.83 -1.45 -24.00
CA SER A 704 9.84 -0.56 -24.59
C SER A 704 11.05 -0.38 -23.66
N THR A 705 10.81 -0.17 -22.36
CA THR A 705 11.87 0.04 -21.36
C THR A 705 12.77 -1.19 -21.21
N GLN A 706 12.19 -2.40 -21.34
CA GLN A 706 12.96 -3.64 -21.32
C GLN A 706 13.90 -3.73 -22.53
N TYR A 707 13.44 -3.33 -23.72
CA TYR A 707 14.28 -3.31 -24.92
C TYR A 707 15.36 -2.23 -24.86
N ASP A 708 15.03 -1.04 -24.34
CA ASP A 708 16.00 0.04 -24.13
C ASP A 708 17.18 -0.43 -23.27
N PHE A 709 16.94 -1.28 -22.26
CA PHE A 709 17.99 -1.81 -21.40
C PHE A 709 19.06 -2.59 -22.20
N SER A 710 18.63 -3.40 -23.17
CA SER A 710 19.55 -4.12 -24.06
C SER A 710 20.39 -3.17 -24.91
N MET A 711 19.77 -2.13 -25.48
CA MET A 711 20.49 -1.10 -26.25
C MET A 711 21.49 -0.33 -25.37
N ARG A 712 21.13 -0.01 -24.13
CA ARG A 712 22.04 0.65 -23.17
C ARG A 712 23.27 -0.22 -22.88
N HIS A 713 23.11 -1.52 -22.71
CA HIS A 713 24.23 -2.45 -22.48
C HIS A 713 25.13 -2.56 -23.70
N GLN A 714 24.54 -2.56 -24.88
CA GLN A 714 25.30 -2.52 -26.12
C GLN A 714 26.13 -1.24 -26.23
N LEU A 715 25.52 -0.07 -25.99
CA LEU A 715 26.24 1.22 -25.99
C LEU A 715 27.35 1.28 -24.94
N ALA A 716 27.17 0.66 -23.78
CA ALA A 716 28.20 0.56 -22.76
C ALA A 716 29.41 -0.26 -23.24
N LYS A 717 29.16 -1.38 -23.93
CA LYS A 717 30.22 -2.21 -24.53
C LYS A 717 30.95 -1.48 -25.66
N GLU A 718 30.22 -0.80 -26.54
CA GLU A 718 30.78 -0.07 -27.69
C GLU A 718 31.61 1.14 -27.26
N SER A 719 31.11 1.92 -26.30
CA SER A 719 31.76 3.15 -25.85
C SER A 719 32.83 2.94 -24.80
N GLY A 720 32.87 1.77 -24.15
CA GLY A 720 33.76 1.48 -23.02
C GLY A 720 33.36 2.14 -21.70
N TYR A 721 32.18 2.78 -21.63
CA TYR A 721 31.66 3.40 -20.40
C TYR A 721 30.58 2.50 -19.77
N PRO A 722 30.84 1.87 -18.61
CA PRO A 722 29.88 0.97 -17.98
C PRO A 722 28.71 1.71 -17.32
N ILE A 723 27.53 1.06 -17.31
CA ILE A 723 26.26 1.60 -16.77
C ILE A 723 26.29 1.74 -15.23
N ASP A 724 27.16 0.98 -14.57
CA ASP A 724 27.49 1.04 -13.14
C ASP A 724 29.02 1.05 -13.00
N MET A 725 29.62 2.23 -12.89
CA MET A 725 30.92 2.32 -12.22
C MET A 725 30.66 2.13 -10.72
N GLY A 726 31.37 1.20 -10.07
CA GLY A 726 31.25 0.89 -8.64
C GLY A 726 31.56 2.03 -7.66
N SER A 727 31.81 3.25 -8.16
CA SER A 727 31.90 4.51 -7.41
C SER A 727 30.61 5.34 -7.57
N SER A 728 29.45 4.67 -7.58
CA SER A 728 28.17 5.13 -8.16
C SER A 728 27.45 6.25 -7.43
N VAL A 729 28.05 6.86 -6.40
CA VAL A 729 27.45 7.97 -5.67
C VAL A 729 28.31 9.20 -5.94
N LYS A 730 27.71 10.25 -6.52
CA LYS A 730 28.40 11.56 -6.70
C LYS A 730 28.83 12.16 -5.36
N VAL A 731 28.23 11.67 -4.27
CA VAL A 731 28.44 12.18 -2.91
C VAL A 731 28.59 11.02 -1.94
N HIS A 732 29.74 10.89 -1.29
CA HIS A 732 29.93 9.97 -0.17
C HIS A 732 29.51 10.65 1.12
N ALA A 733 28.94 9.89 2.04
CA ALA A 733 28.70 10.34 3.40
C ALA A 733 29.88 9.87 4.26
N ASP A 734 30.65 10.80 4.80
CA ASP A 734 31.64 10.52 5.84
C ASP A 734 30.90 10.08 7.10
N LYS A 735 31.12 8.82 7.48
CA LYS A 735 30.38 8.18 8.57
C LYS A 735 30.76 8.76 9.93
N ASP A 736 31.96 9.28 10.08
CA ASP A 736 32.42 9.80 11.36
C ASP A 736 31.91 11.22 11.56
N LEU A 737 31.95 12.06 10.53
CA LEU A 737 31.26 13.37 10.55
C LEU A 737 29.74 13.23 10.74
N GLN A 738 29.13 12.21 10.13
CA GLN A 738 27.71 11.92 10.30
C GLN A 738 27.35 11.54 11.74
N LYS A 739 28.21 10.78 12.43
CA LYS A 739 28.01 10.41 13.85
C LYS A 739 28.09 11.64 14.75
N VAL A 740 29.10 12.49 14.55
CA VAL A 740 29.31 13.71 15.35
C VAL A 740 28.10 14.64 15.22
N ARG A 741 27.64 14.88 13.98
CA ARG A 741 26.45 15.68 13.72
C ARG A 741 25.19 15.10 14.36
N SER A 742 25.01 13.78 14.28
CA SER A 742 23.84 13.11 14.85
C SER A 742 23.85 13.18 16.38
N ALA A 743 25.03 13.06 17.01
CA ALA A 743 25.19 13.21 18.45
C ALA A 743 24.86 14.63 18.91
N ALA A 744 25.36 15.64 18.20
CA ALA A 744 25.08 17.05 18.50
C ALA A 744 23.58 17.35 18.42
N ARG A 745 22.91 16.91 17.35
CA ARG A 745 21.46 17.10 17.18
C ARG A 745 20.62 16.35 18.20
N ALA A 746 21.07 15.18 18.64
CA ALA A 746 20.40 14.44 19.69
C ALA A 746 20.48 15.16 21.05
N LEU A 747 21.61 15.81 21.35
CA LEU A 747 21.80 16.61 22.56
C LEU A 747 21.11 17.98 22.48
N GLN A 748 20.91 18.54 21.29
CA GLN A 748 20.09 19.76 21.06
C GLN A 748 18.59 19.47 20.91
N SER A 749 18.20 18.20 20.89
CA SER A 749 16.81 17.81 20.66
C SER A 749 15.93 18.26 21.84
N PRO A 750 14.71 18.75 21.59
CA PRO A 750 13.74 19.05 22.65
C PRO A 750 13.32 17.81 23.47
N ASN A 751 13.74 16.60 23.06
CA ASN A 751 13.56 15.36 23.81
C ASN A 751 14.86 14.84 24.45
N MET A 752 15.90 15.67 24.64
CA MET A 752 17.16 15.27 25.28
C MET A 752 16.93 14.56 26.63
N ASP A 753 15.94 15.00 27.39
CA ASP A 753 15.60 14.43 28.69
C ASP A 753 15.06 12.99 28.63
N GLN A 754 14.52 12.56 27.47
CA GLN A 754 14.06 11.19 27.21
C GLN A 754 15.21 10.23 26.84
N ILE A 755 16.41 10.75 26.57
CA ILE A 755 17.60 9.95 26.29
C ILE A 755 18.17 9.47 27.64
N PRO A 756 18.43 8.17 27.85
CA PRO A 756 19.04 7.68 29.09
C PRO A 756 20.34 8.42 29.44
N ALA A 757 20.60 8.67 30.72
CA ALA A 757 21.74 9.47 31.17
C ALA A 757 23.09 8.93 30.68
N GLU A 758 23.27 7.62 30.71
CA GLU A 758 24.45 6.91 30.18
C GLU A 758 24.63 7.19 28.68
N ARG A 759 23.55 7.11 27.89
CA ARG A 759 23.59 7.39 26.45
C ARG A 759 23.86 8.87 26.16
N ARG A 760 23.40 9.81 27.00
CA ARG A 760 23.75 11.23 26.84
C ARG A 760 25.24 11.46 27.02
N GLU A 761 25.86 10.79 27.98
CA GLU A 761 27.30 10.92 28.24
C GLU A 761 28.14 10.33 27.08
N GLU A 762 27.72 9.18 26.54
CA GLU A 762 28.33 8.62 25.31
C GLU A 762 28.25 9.60 24.13
N LEU A 763 27.09 10.25 23.92
CA LEU A 763 26.90 11.21 22.83
C LEU A 763 27.76 12.45 23.01
N LYS A 764 27.96 12.93 24.25
CA LYS A 764 28.90 14.02 24.53
C LYS A 764 30.32 13.60 24.22
N GLN A 765 30.73 12.41 24.65
CA GLN A 765 32.09 11.92 24.44
C GLN A 765 32.46 11.85 22.95
N ILE A 766 31.52 11.41 22.09
CA ILE A 766 31.71 11.40 20.63
C ILE A 766 32.07 12.78 20.06
N ILE A 767 31.48 13.85 20.61
CA ILE A 767 31.73 15.23 20.16
C ILE A 767 33.06 15.73 20.75
N LEU A 768 33.32 15.47 22.04
CA LEU A 768 34.57 15.84 22.72
C LEU A 768 35.79 15.19 22.05
N ASP A 769 35.72 13.91 21.73
CA ASP A 769 36.79 13.16 21.07
C ASP A 769 37.07 13.70 19.66
N PHE A 770 36.03 14.11 18.93
CA PHE A 770 36.18 14.63 17.57
C PHE A 770 36.84 16.01 17.54
N TYR A 771 36.42 16.92 18.43
CA TYR A 771 36.99 18.27 18.50
C TYR A 771 38.25 18.35 19.38
N GLY A 772 38.61 17.28 20.10
CA GLY A 772 39.76 17.24 21.00
C GLY A 772 39.63 18.18 22.20
N VAL A 773 38.41 18.47 22.64
CA VAL A 773 38.11 19.40 23.74
C VAL A 773 37.64 18.66 24.98
N THR A 774 37.90 19.23 26.16
CA THR A 774 37.56 18.60 27.45
C THR A 774 36.15 18.92 27.94
N GLU A 775 35.57 20.02 27.46
CA GLU A 775 34.23 20.48 27.84
C GLU A 775 33.39 20.82 26.61
N LEU A 776 32.10 20.52 26.67
CA LEU A 776 31.17 20.73 25.58
C LEU A 776 30.51 22.11 25.73
N THR A 777 30.99 23.10 24.97
CA THR A 777 30.37 24.43 24.95
C THR A 777 29.18 24.48 23.96
N PRO A 778 28.22 25.41 24.14
CA PRO A 778 27.11 25.60 23.21
C PRO A 778 27.54 25.88 21.77
N GLU A 779 28.69 26.55 21.59
CA GLU A 779 29.26 26.89 20.28
C GLU A 779 29.74 25.64 19.54
N VAL A 780 30.51 24.78 20.21
CA VAL A 780 30.99 23.49 19.66
C VAL A 780 29.80 22.58 19.32
N LEU A 781 28.77 22.61 20.16
CA LEU A 781 27.56 21.82 19.95
C LEU A 781 26.77 22.29 18.71
N GLN A 782 26.67 23.60 18.49
CA GLN A 782 26.02 24.16 17.32
C GLN A 782 26.82 23.89 16.05
N GLU A 783 28.14 24.10 16.08
CA GLU A 783 29.05 23.82 14.97
C GLU A 783 28.97 22.34 14.54
N ALA A 784 28.98 21.42 15.50
CA ALA A 784 28.80 19.99 15.25
C ALA A 784 27.44 19.65 14.59
N SER A 785 26.36 20.35 14.97
CA SER A 785 24.99 20.12 14.47
C SER A 785 24.81 20.54 13.00
N ASP A 786 25.56 21.56 12.58
CA ASP A 786 25.49 22.19 11.26
C ASP A 786 26.52 21.64 10.25
N MET A 787 27.47 20.83 10.72
CA MET A 787 28.50 20.19 9.92
C MET A 787 27.96 19.43 8.67
N ASP A 788 28.57 19.65 7.50
CA ASP A 788 28.30 18.84 6.31
C ASP A 788 29.15 17.58 6.32
N TYR A 789 28.49 16.42 6.30
CA TYR A 789 29.14 15.12 6.28
C TYR A 789 29.27 14.55 4.86
N ARG A 790 28.91 15.33 3.83
CA ARG A 790 28.90 14.91 2.43
C ARG A 790 30.18 15.35 1.73
N THR A 791 30.90 14.38 1.16
CA THR A 791 32.07 14.62 0.33
C THR A 791 31.75 14.30 -1.12
N ILE A 792 32.12 15.18 -2.05
CA ILE A 792 31.88 14.95 -3.48
C ILE A 792 32.90 13.92 -3.96
N ASN A 793 32.43 12.92 -4.71
CA ASN A 793 33.27 11.95 -5.35
C ASN A 793 33.84 12.53 -6.64
N ASP A 794 35.08 13.02 -6.58
CA ASP A 794 35.76 13.62 -7.74
C ASP A 794 35.95 12.63 -8.91
N ASP A 795 35.94 11.32 -8.63
CA ASP A 795 36.04 10.26 -9.61
C ASP A 795 34.69 9.88 -10.27
N PHE A 796 33.60 10.57 -9.93
CA PHE A 796 32.28 10.28 -10.49
C PHE A 796 32.16 10.75 -11.95
N PHE A 797 32.04 9.80 -12.88
CA PHE A 797 31.83 10.09 -14.30
C PHE A 797 30.50 9.52 -14.82
N PRO A 798 29.54 10.36 -15.28
CA PRO A 798 28.25 9.88 -15.75
C PRO A 798 28.33 9.04 -17.05
N HIS A 799 27.76 7.84 -17.03
CA HIS A 799 27.63 6.95 -18.20
C HIS A 799 27.20 7.69 -19.48
N GLY A 800 26.07 8.39 -19.43
CA GLY A 800 25.52 9.10 -20.60
C GLY A 800 26.46 10.17 -21.18
N LYS A 801 27.32 10.78 -20.35
CA LYS A 801 28.32 11.76 -20.80
C LYS A 801 29.43 11.05 -21.59
N GLY A 802 29.88 9.89 -21.09
CA GLY A 802 30.86 9.05 -21.77
C GLY A 802 30.37 8.52 -23.11
N VAL A 803 29.15 7.98 -23.15
CA VAL A 803 28.54 7.49 -24.40
C VAL A 803 28.45 8.62 -25.42
N ILE A 804 27.93 9.79 -25.06
CA ILE A 804 27.82 10.90 -26.02
C ILE A 804 29.17 11.45 -26.46
N ARG A 805 30.20 11.41 -25.60
CA ARG A 805 31.58 11.74 -26.00
C ARG A 805 32.12 10.76 -27.05
N HIS A 806 31.85 9.46 -26.89
CA HIS A 806 32.22 8.45 -27.87
C HIS A 806 31.44 8.61 -29.18
N VAL A 807 30.11 8.76 -29.09
CA VAL A 807 29.21 8.96 -30.23
C VAL A 807 29.66 10.16 -31.08
N ARG A 808 29.98 11.30 -30.46
CA ARG A 808 30.46 12.50 -31.19
C ARG A 808 31.73 12.25 -32.01
N LYS A 809 32.58 11.32 -31.59
CA LYS A 809 33.85 11.01 -32.27
C LYS A 809 33.73 9.96 -33.38
N HIS A 810 32.77 9.04 -33.27
CA HIS A 810 32.75 7.83 -34.09
C HIS A 810 31.46 7.62 -34.90
N GLU A 811 30.30 8.00 -34.36
CA GLU A 811 28.99 7.71 -34.97
C GLU A 811 28.30 8.99 -35.48
N GLY A 812 28.44 10.10 -34.75
CA GLY A 812 27.66 11.32 -34.92
C GLY A 812 26.32 11.26 -34.17
N ILE A 813 25.90 12.39 -33.60
CA ILE A 813 24.69 12.46 -32.75
C ILE A 813 23.41 12.12 -33.52
N TYR A 814 23.36 12.47 -34.81
CA TYR A 814 22.22 12.17 -35.68
C TYR A 814 22.03 10.67 -35.87
N ASN A 815 23.11 9.94 -36.22
CA ASN A 815 23.06 8.50 -36.38
C ASN A 815 22.68 7.80 -35.07
N PHE A 816 23.16 8.32 -33.93
CA PHE A 816 22.75 7.83 -32.61
C PHE A 816 21.26 8.06 -32.31
N GLU A 817 20.73 9.24 -32.64
CA GLU A 817 19.31 9.55 -32.52
C GLU A 817 18.46 8.65 -33.43
N ARG A 818 18.86 8.49 -34.70
CA ARG A 818 18.24 7.57 -35.67
C ARG A 818 18.24 6.14 -35.15
N ARG A 819 19.36 5.68 -34.59
CA ARG A 819 19.51 4.33 -34.03
C ARG A 819 18.53 4.08 -32.89
N TRP A 820 18.32 5.06 -32.01
CA TRP A 820 17.31 4.97 -30.94
C TRP A 820 15.88 4.97 -31.48
N ARG A 821 15.59 5.81 -32.49
CA ARG A 821 14.27 5.83 -33.15
C ARG A 821 13.98 4.51 -33.88
N GLN A 822 14.97 3.99 -34.59
CA GLN A 822 14.87 2.70 -35.29
C GLN A 822 14.71 1.55 -34.30
N HIS A 823 15.50 1.54 -33.22
CA HIS A 823 15.36 0.56 -32.15
C HIS A 823 13.94 0.53 -31.57
N PHE A 824 13.34 1.70 -31.35
CA PHE A 824 11.95 1.78 -30.90
C PHE A 824 11.00 1.15 -31.92
N VAL A 825 11.08 1.50 -33.20
CA VAL A 825 10.22 0.94 -34.25
C VAL A 825 10.37 -0.57 -34.35
N ASP A 826 11.60 -1.08 -34.38
CA ASP A 826 11.89 -2.51 -34.59
C ASP A 826 11.41 -3.36 -33.41
N THR A 827 11.57 -2.86 -32.19
CA THR A 827 11.32 -3.64 -30.98
C THR A 827 9.88 -3.58 -30.52
N VAL A 828 9.23 -2.40 -30.57
CA VAL A 828 7.83 -2.28 -30.12
C VAL A 828 6.82 -2.33 -31.26
N LYS A 829 7.25 -2.25 -32.53
CA LYS A 829 6.42 -2.38 -33.74
C LYS A 829 5.14 -1.54 -33.67
N PRO A 830 5.27 -0.20 -33.61
CA PRO A 830 4.13 0.67 -33.37
C PRO A 830 3.18 0.70 -34.57
N LYS A 831 1.87 0.75 -34.31
CA LYS A 831 0.80 0.72 -35.33
C LYS A 831 0.06 2.04 -35.50
N TYR A 832 0.18 2.93 -34.51
CA TYR A 832 -0.56 4.19 -34.40
C TYR A 832 0.43 5.35 -34.19
N LEU A 833 1.55 5.34 -34.92
CA LEU A 833 2.47 6.47 -34.91
C LEU A 833 1.76 7.71 -35.45
N PRO A 834 2.01 8.90 -34.89
CA PRO A 834 1.46 10.13 -35.46
C PRO A 834 1.91 10.28 -36.92
N PRO A 835 1.06 10.82 -37.81
CA PRO A 835 1.44 11.02 -39.20
C PRO A 835 2.72 11.87 -39.30
N LYS A 836 3.55 11.58 -40.32
CA LYS A 836 4.87 12.22 -40.55
C LYS A 836 5.90 12.01 -39.42
N TRP A 837 5.63 11.24 -38.37
CA TRP A 837 6.69 10.77 -37.48
C TRP A 837 7.66 9.88 -38.27
N SER A 838 8.95 10.20 -38.21
CA SER A 838 9.97 9.50 -38.99
C SER A 838 11.23 9.25 -38.16
N VAL A 839 11.87 8.12 -38.41
CA VAL A 839 13.22 7.81 -37.89
C VAL A 839 14.26 8.78 -38.44
N ASP A 840 14.06 9.22 -39.69
CA ASP A 840 14.95 10.11 -40.44
C ASP A 840 14.54 11.59 -40.35
N HIS A 841 13.70 11.97 -39.38
CA HIS A 841 13.24 13.35 -39.22
C HIS A 841 14.41 14.34 -39.19
N LYS A 842 14.37 15.35 -40.09
CA LYS A 842 15.38 16.39 -40.31
C LYS A 842 16.81 15.91 -40.59
N HIS A 843 17.00 14.65 -41.03
CA HIS A 843 18.32 14.12 -41.42
C HIS A 843 18.90 14.72 -42.71
N ALA A 844 18.11 15.45 -43.51
CA ALA A 844 18.60 16.12 -44.73
C ALA A 844 19.48 17.36 -44.47
N ARG A 845 19.66 17.81 -43.21
CA ARG A 845 20.51 18.96 -42.82
C ARG A 845 21.95 18.56 -42.43
N THR A 846 22.39 17.38 -42.85
CA THR A 846 23.64 16.69 -42.47
C THR A 846 24.93 17.46 -42.70
N HIS A 847 24.94 18.52 -43.51
CA HIS A 847 26.17 19.25 -43.84
C HIS A 847 26.61 20.29 -42.81
N LEU A 848 25.77 20.63 -41.81
CA LEU A 848 26.05 21.74 -40.89
C LEU A 848 26.71 21.33 -39.56
N TYR A 849 26.83 20.03 -39.27
CA TYR A 849 27.18 19.55 -37.93
C TYR A 849 28.02 18.26 -37.91
N SER A 850 28.72 17.96 -39.00
CA SER A 850 29.76 16.92 -39.08
C SER A 850 31.01 17.33 -38.31
#